data_AF-A0A2T4GFM1-F1
#
_entry.id   AF-A0A2T4GFM1-F1
#
_cell.length_a   1.000
_cell.length_b   1.000
_cell.length_c   1.000
_cell.angle_alpha   90.00
_cell.angle_beta   90.00
_cell.angle_gamma   90.00
#
_symmetry.space_group_name_H-M   'P 1'
#
loop_
_entity.id
_entity.type
_entity.pdbx_description
1 polymer ?
#
loop_
_entity_poly.entity_id
_entity_poly.type
_entity_poly.pdbx_seq_one_letter_code
_entity_poly.pdbx_strand_id
1 'polypeptide(L)'
;MLPITTCFVAGLQYLLHPVKLGTIQETINPDALIPVTLLTTDEIFGDIEGVLNLFDSLDDVFVPDFGSILVEKTGSNSSHVQDARQVYHMDLIKTLEGFSELPSGPYFLHGPNLHQAWRLYDDEFGAFTFGVIPDDSGKPDEYQPLTSSSMQGDSVTVPVPSRLYYPQPSLRKPLSGVRVSIGDTISLKGTHTTFSSRAWKSLYKDPSGVTANYAQELLDQGAIIVGKTKTAQFGTGADWVDQQAPWSARGDGYHRMHGSSVGAASALVGYEWLDRSVGVDDGRVVAENGVYSLIRLVNISSDGAKTTSKFDGMRFFSRSLKGLIHHAPSPKLDARGEGFVPKVVIPTDLSSPEETQKAAIDKFVSILQELLDTKAEYIDISKTWEENPPVEASKEGMQSYMSQAPFRSWCYDYYHSFDDFKDEYQQKFHKEPFVETAPQFFWEQCKSVTEEKHSKDTERLEIFRKWFHGNVMNISTTSNTNTPILVLPCGDVQVKHRNEPLDPPTIYKGVDFTTLAPVLDASVLSFPFTQVSYKSDITGTTEYQPVCISVLSLRDDQTSLIQLVEKALRKGHVPTQVDVGRMTFPVKKSDHFVKHLQAPLLVQGSTNEFRRQGSSIKLSTGDRDPLMPPLGGGGLKAHTQSLTVLWHFGQSLSHLASQPAATSSDQISNGGTSKYTSTGFYAASYISCSPPVPVFPIWLISLTKAIYATCEIVRPSAEERQRPEFIKALKDKRWGDFDAIFRPFWSTGGEMGKWDAELINLLPESVKVFASAGAGFDWADTKLLGERGTIYCNSGLAAAEAVADFAMAGIISTFRVLPWCISSALSGDEEAFSTNHRDATVQSRNLRNQALGLIGFGNIGQQIAARARHGFGMDVHYYDILPKPSSVVAPLRATHHETLESLLAKCDCVVLCTPAGDGTLINATTLPLFKRGSRFVNIARGSLVDEEALVAALRDGTLSNAAIDVHANEPKIHPGLMELAKQGRVLLTCHNAGGTVDTHKGFEELSMRNIMAVLSGGEAITPVNLQFLK
;
A
#
# COMPACT_ATOMS: atom_id res chain seq x y z
N MET A 1 -20.38 7.71 -33.41
CA MET A 1 -19.06 7.74 -32.74
C MET A 1 -18.61 9.18 -32.66
N LEU A 2 -18.29 9.64 -31.44
CA LEU A 2 -17.67 10.95 -31.26
C LEU A 2 -16.22 10.89 -31.74
N PRO A 3 -15.69 11.96 -32.36
CA PRO A 3 -14.30 11.99 -32.77
C PRO A 3 -13.40 11.91 -31.53
N ILE A 4 -12.49 10.94 -31.53
CA ILE A 4 -11.53 10.73 -30.43
C ILE A 4 -10.27 11.53 -30.75
N THR A 5 -9.83 12.35 -29.80
CA THR A 5 -8.56 13.09 -29.90
C THR A 5 -7.59 12.54 -28.87
N THR A 6 -6.37 12.23 -29.30
CA THR A 6 -5.30 11.77 -28.42
C THR A 6 -4.07 12.66 -28.55
N CYS A 7 -3.26 12.71 -27.50
CA CYS A 7 -2.05 13.52 -27.45
C CYS A 7 -1.01 12.91 -26.51
N PHE A 8 0.17 13.53 -26.44
CA PHE A 8 1.24 13.15 -25.52
C PHE A 8 1.55 14.27 -24.55
N VAL A 9 1.71 13.91 -23.29
CA VAL A 9 2.21 14.81 -22.23
C VAL A 9 3.27 14.03 -21.47
N ALA A 10 4.48 14.58 -21.36
CA ALA A 10 5.62 13.91 -20.71
C ALA A 10 5.91 12.47 -21.23
N GLY A 11 5.64 12.18 -22.50
CA GLY A 11 5.80 10.84 -23.09
C GLY A 11 4.70 9.84 -22.74
N LEU A 12 3.68 10.23 -21.97
CA LEU A 12 2.48 9.44 -21.69
C LEU A 12 1.37 9.80 -22.67
N GLN A 13 0.58 8.81 -23.06
CA GLN A 13 -0.52 8.99 -23.99
C GLN A 13 -1.81 9.35 -23.26
N TYR A 14 -2.52 10.35 -23.76
CA TYR A 14 -3.78 10.82 -23.22
C TYR A 14 -4.87 10.89 -24.28
N LEU A 15 -6.10 10.66 -23.84
CA LEU A 15 -7.33 10.90 -24.55
C LEU A 15 -8.01 12.14 -23.98
N LEU A 16 -8.44 13.03 -24.87
CA LEU A 16 -9.34 14.13 -24.52
C LEU A 16 -10.76 13.59 -24.55
N HIS A 17 -11.44 13.64 -23.41
CA HIS A 17 -12.83 13.21 -23.35
C HIS A 17 -13.67 14.06 -24.32
N PRO A 18 -14.54 13.46 -25.17
CA PRO A 18 -15.20 14.20 -26.25
C PRO A 18 -16.20 15.25 -25.75
N VAL A 19 -16.66 15.13 -24.50
CA VAL A 19 -17.56 16.11 -23.87
C VAL A 19 -16.81 17.40 -23.54
N LYS A 20 -17.28 18.50 -24.13
CA LYS A 20 -16.89 19.86 -23.77
C LYS A 20 -17.49 20.25 -22.41
N LEU A 21 -16.64 20.65 -21.48
CA LEU A 21 -17.03 21.05 -20.13
C LEU A 21 -17.08 22.56 -19.91
N GLY A 22 -16.45 23.34 -20.79
CA GLY A 22 -16.46 24.79 -20.68
C GLY A 22 -15.60 25.48 -21.74
N THR A 23 -15.46 26.79 -21.60
CA THR A 23 -14.56 27.62 -22.41
C THR A 23 -13.79 28.62 -21.55
N ILE A 24 -12.57 28.94 -21.98
CA ILE A 24 -11.77 30.04 -21.41
C ILE A 24 -12.03 31.36 -22.15
N GLN A 25 -11.66 32.49 -21.52
CA GLN A 25 -11.79 33.84 -22.08
C GLN A 25 -10.66 34.17 -23.08
N GLU A 26 -9.48 33.59 -22.88
CA GLU A 26 -8.30 33.88 -23.67
C GLU A 26 -8.42 33.37 -25.10
N THR A 27 -7.86 34.15 -26.04
CA THR A 27 -7.78 33.75 -27.45
C THR A 27 -6.56 32.86 -27.66
N ILE A 28 -6.81 31.57 -27.80
CA ILE A 28 -5.79 30.58 -28.18
C ILE A 28 -6.07 30.02 -29.57
N ASN A 29 -5.03 29.50 -30.22
CA ASN A 29 -5.15 28.89 -31.54
C ASN A 29 -6.22 27.77 -31.49
N PRO A 30 -7.25 27.78 -32.37
CA PRO A 30 -8.30 26.77 -32.38
C PRO A 30 -7.81 25.32 -32.47
N ASP A 31 -6.65 25.10 -33.10
CA ASP A 31 -6.05 23.77 -33.26
C ASP A 31 -5.04 23.43 -32.14
N ALA A 32 -4.80 24.33 -31.18
CA ALA A 32 -3.90 24.06 -30.07
C ALA A 32 -4.51 23.04 -29.12
N LEU A 33 -3.66 22.13 -28.65
CA LEU A 33 -3.98 21.16 -27.62
C LEU A 33 -3.01 21.36 -26.46
N ILE A 34 -3.53 21.81 -25.32
CA ILE A 34 -2.73 22.32 -24.20
C ILE A 34 -3.11 21.59 -22.91
N PRO A 35 -2.19 20.88 -22.23
CA PRO A 35 -2.43 20.36 -20.90
C PRO A 35 -2.49 21.51 -19.90
N VAL A 36 -3.53 21.50 -19.05
CA VAL A 36 -3.76 22.55 -18.07
C VAL A 36 -4.22 21.96 -16.74
N THR A 37 -4.04 22.70 -15.65
CA THR A 37 -4.65 22.36 -14.35
C THR A 37 -5.76 23.36 -14.04
N LEU A 38 -6.98 22.85 -13.87
CA LEU A 38 -8.12 23.67 -13.43
C LEU A 38 -8.10 23.80 -11.90
N LEU A 39 -8.16 25.02 -11.39
CA LEU A 39 -8.03 25.34 -9.96
C LEU A 39 -8.96 26.49 -9.56
N THR A 40 -9.32 26.55 -8.29
CA THR A 40 -9.96 27.71 -7.67
C THR A 40 -8.97 28.85 -7.45
N THR A 41 -9.47 30.08 -7.26
CA THR A 41 -8.66 31.24 -6.88
C THR A 41 -7.77 30.96 -5.67
N ASP A 42 -8.34 30.38 -4.60
CA ASP A 42 -7.61 30.09 -3.36
C ASP A 42 -6.51 29.04 -3.56
N GLU A 43 -6.72 28.06 -4.46
CA GLU A 43 -5.69 27.06 -4.80
C GLU A 43 -4.56 27.66 -5.64
N ILE A 44 -4.85 28.61 -6.53
CA ILE A 44 -3.84 29.29 -7.37
C ILE A 44 -2.99 30.25 -6.53
N PHE A 45 -3.63 31.05 -5.68
CA PHE A 45 -2.96 32.11 -4.92
C PHE A 45 -2.55 31.68 -3.50
N GLY A 46 -2.81 30.43 -3.12
CA GLY A 46 -2.35 29.77 -1.90
C GLY A 46 -1.02 29.02 -2.10
N ASP A 47 -0.93 27.78 -1.61
CA ASP A 47 0.23 26.90 -1.80
C ASP A 47 0.10 26.05 -3.07
N ILE A 48 0.32 26.69 -4.22
CA ILE A 48 0.16 26.06 -5.53
C ILE A 48 1.07 24.82 -5.71
N GLU A 49 2.33 24.90 -5.30
CA GLU A 49 3.25 23.76 -5.38
C GLU A 49 2.77 22.61 -4.51
N GLY A 50 2.26 22.93 -3.32
CA GLY A 50 1.61 21.97 -2.45
C GLY A 50 0.43 21.25 -3.12
N VAL A 51 -0.45 22.00 -3.80
CA VAL A 51 -1.61 21.44 -4.50
C VAL A 51 -1.19 20.56 -5.68
N LEU A 52 -0.25 21.00 -6.52
CA LEU A 52 0.22 20.23 -7.68
C LEU A 52 0.95 18.95 -7.25
N ASN A 53 1.80 19.03 -6.20
CA ASN A 53 2.45 17.85 -5.62
C ASN A 53 1.43 16.89 -4.99
N LEU A 54 0.33 17.42 -4.42
CA LEU A 54 -0.75 16.58 -3.93
C LEU A 54 -1.41 15.83 -5.10
N PHE A 55 -1.75 16.51 -6.19
CA PHE A 55 -2.32 15.85 -7.37
C PHE A 55 -1.42 14.75 -7.92
N ASP A 56 -0.12 15.02 -8.09
CA ASP A 56 0.88 14.03 -8.53
C ASP A 56 0.96 12.81 -7.60
N SER A 57 0.80 13.01 -6.29
CA SER A 57 0.82 11.92 -5.32
C SER A 57 -0.47 11.07 -5.27
N LEU A 58 -1.60 11.62 -5.73
CA LEU A 58 -2.93 11.02 -5.56
C LEU A 58 -3.51 10.44 -6.83
N ASP A 59 -3.07 10.96 -7.97
CA ASP A 59 -3.68 10.70 -9.24
C ASP A 59 -2.64 10.18 -10.22
N ASP A 60 -2.90 8.99 -10.75
CA ASP A 60 -2.05 8.32 -11.72
C ASP A 60 -2.25 8.84 -13.15
N VAL A 61 -3.14 9.83 -13.32
CA VAL A 61 -3.41 10.54 -14.59
C VAL A 61 -2.70 11.89 -14.62
N PHE A 62 -2.70 12.64 -13.51
CA PHE A 62 -1.93 13.88 -13.38
C PHE A 62 -0.42 13.61 -13.47
N VAL A 63 0.28 14.51 -14.16
CA VAL A 63 1.75 14.58 -14.17
C VAL A 63 2.18 16.05 -14.08
N PRO A 64 3.40 16.35 -13.59
CA PRO A 64 3.83 17.73 -13.33
C PRO A 64 3.69 18.70 -14.52
N ASP A 65 3.79 18.21 -15.76
CA ASP A 65 3.62 18.99 -16.99
C ASP A 65 2.24 19.68 -17.09
N PHE A 66 1.18 19.12 -16.48
CA PHE A 66 -0.13 19.77 -16.39
C PHE A 66 -0.09 21.06 -15.56
N GLY A 67 0.89 21.22 -14.67
CA GLY A 67 1.08 22.41 -13.82
C GLY A 67 1.73 23.60 -14.52
N SER A 68 2.02 23.52 -15.82
CA SER A 68 2.67 24.61 -16.59
C SER A 68 1.72 25.78 -16.86
N ILE A 69 0.45 25.48 -17.13
CA ILE A 69 -0.61 26.46 -17.39
C ILE A 69 -1.77 26.15 -16.45
N LEU A 70 -2.22 27.16 -15.72
CA LEU A 70 -3.32 27.06 -14.78
C LEU A 70 -4.57 27.72 -15.36
N VAL A 71 -5.74 27.17 -15.04
CA VAL A 71 -7.03 27.76 -15.42
C VAL A 71 -7.81 28.04 -14.16
N GLU A 72 -8.20 29.30 -13.94
CA GLU A 72 -9.01 29.73 -12.81
C GLU A 72 -10.51 29.48 -13.08
N LYS A 73 -11.18 28.79 -12.16
CA LYS A 73 -12.63 28.48 -12.26
C LYS A 73 -13.53 29.70 -12.19
N THR A 74 -13.21 30.72 -11.38
CA THR A 74 -14.04 31.91 -11.18
C THR A 74 -13.22 33.18 -11.32
N GLY A 75 -13.29 33.80 -12.51
CA GLY A 75 -12.50 35.00 -12.82
C GLY A 75 -12.99 36.25 -12.08
N SER A 76 -12.19 36.75 -11.14
CA SER A 76 -12.12 38.18 -10.88
C SER A 76 -10.73 38.64 -11.32
N ASN A 77 -10.66 39.65 -12.20
CA ASN A 77 -9.44 40.20 -12.80
C ASN A 77 -8.34 40.47 -11.74
N SER A 78 -7.57 39.45 -11.38
CA SER A 78 -6.51 39.52 -10.38
C SER A 78 -5.21 39.05 -11.04
N SER A 79 -4.67 39.93 -11.87
CA SER A 79 -3.40 39.75 -12.55
C SER A 79 -2.24 40.01 -11.60
N HIS A 80 -1.94 39.09 -10.68
CA HIS A 80 -0.63 39.02 -10.01
C HIS A 80 -0.32 37.59 -9.53
N VAL A 81 0.34 36.80 -10.39
CA VAL A 81 1.00 35.55 -9.97
C VAL A 81 2.46 35.90 -9.65
N GLN A 82 2.95 35.44 -8.49
CA GLN A 82 4.33 35.68 -8.03
C GLN A 82 5.37 34.79 -8.76
N ASP A 83 4.91 33.83 -9.56
CA ASP A 83 5.70 32.86 -10.32
C ASP A 83 5.47 32.96 -11.83
N ALA A 84 6.46 32.59 -12.64
CA ALA A 84 6.48 32.72 -14.09
C ALA A 84 5.44 31.87 -14.88
N ARG A 85 4.38 31.35 -14.25
CA ARG A 85 3.34 30.50 -14.86
C ARG A 85 2.23 31.33 -15.51
N GLN A 86 1.68 30.83 -16.61
CA GLN A 86 0.52 31.45 -17.27
C GLN A 86 -0.78 31.00 -16.61
N VAL A 87 -1.69 31.95 -16.35
CA VAL A 87 -3.02 31.70 -15.80
C VAL A 87 -4.07 32.19 -16.79
N TYR A 88 -4.99 31.29 -17.15
CA TYR A 88 -6.16 31.56 -17.98
C TYR A 88 -7.43 31.57 -17.14
N HIS A 89 -8.53 32.12 -17.66
CA HIS A 89 -9.75 32.34 -16.90
C HIS A 89 -10.94 31.68 -17.59
N MET A 90 -11.76 30.97 -16.83
CA MET A 90 -12.99 30.39 -17.36
C MET A 90 -14.02 31.48 -17.70
N ASP A 91 -14.73 31.29 -18.82
CA ASP A 91 -15.87 32.11 -19.25
C ASP A 91 -17.20 31.37 -18.97
N LEU A 92 -17.31 30.12 -19.43
CA LEU A 92 -18.49 29.28 -19.25
C LEU A 92 -18.10 27.92 -18.68
N ILE A 93 -18.79 27.48 -17.63
CA ILE A 93 -18.57 26.18 -16.99
C ILE A 93 -19.88 25.36 -16.99
N LYS A 94 -19.78 24.09 -17.41
CA LYS A 94 -20.81 23.07 -17.14
C LYS A 94 -20.50 22.44 -15.78
N THR A 95 -21.46 22.43 -14.85
CA THR A 95 -21.33 21.70 -13.58
C THR A 95 -21.43 20.19 -13.82
N LEU A 96 -20.59 19.39 -13.16
CA LEU A 96 -20.69 17.94 -13.13
C LEU A 96 -21.57 17.48 -11.97
N GLU A 97 -22.26 16.35 -12.13
CA GLU A 97 -23.14 15.81 -11.09
C GLU A 97 -22.35 15.50 -9.81
N GLY A 98 -22.86 15.98 -8.66
CA GLY A 98 -22.22 15.79 -7.37
C GLY A 98 -21.23 16.88 -6.97
N PHE A 99 -20.98 17.86 -7.85
CA PHE A 99 -20.18 19.04 -7.54
C PHE A 99 -20.96 20.34 -7.73
N SER A 100 -20.63 21.36 -6.93
CA SER A 100 -21.10 22.73 -7.10
C SER A 100 -20.40 23.46 -8.26
N GLU A 101 -19.21 23.02 -8.64
CA GLU A 101 -18.35 23.54 -9.71
C GLU A 101 -17.52 22.40 -10.32
N LEU A 102 -16.78 22.63 -11.41
CA LEU A 102 -15.89 21.57 -11.92
C LEU A 102 -14.80 21.22 -10.88
N PRO A 103 -14.46 19.92 -10.73
CA PRO A 103 -13.40 19.51 -9.81
C PRO A 103 -12.04 20.07 -10.24
N SER A 104 -11.18 20.36 -9.26
CA SER A 104 -9.80 20.76 -9.53
C SER A 104 -8.98 19.55 -9.99
N GLY A 105 -8.08 19.72 -10.95
CA GLY A 105 -7.29 18.60 -11.49
C GLY A 105 -6.77 18.82 -12.91
N PRO A 106 -6.24 17.76 -13.56
CA PRO A 106 -5.71 17.84 -14.92
C PRO A 106 -6.85 18.02 -15.92
N TYR A 107 -6.66 18.81 -16.97
CA TYR A 107 -7.60 18.98 -18.09
C TYR A 107 -6.81 19.27 -19.37
N PHE A 108 -7.50 19.27 -20.50
CA PHE A 108 -6.96 19.79 -21.75
C PHE A 108 -7.81 20.94 -22.29
N LEU A 109 -7.13 21.89 -22.90
CA LEU A 109 -7.74 22.84 -23.81
C LEU A 109 -7.56 22.35 -25.24
N HIS A 110 -8.65 22.26 -26.01
CA HIS A 110 -8.63 22.10 -27.46
C HIS A 110 -9.25 23.34 -28.10
N GLY A 111 -8.39 24.20 -28.63
CA GLY A 111 -8.72 25.62 -28.75
C GLY A 111 -9.22 26.13 -27.38
N PRO A 112 -10.21 27.03 -27.33
CA PRO A 112 -10.69 27.57 -26.05
C PRO A 112 -11.51 26.57 -25.22
N ASN A 113 -11.75 25.35 -25.70
CA ASN A 113 -12.70 24.41 -25.08
C ASN A 113 -11.99 23.50 -24.06
N LEU A 114 -12.58 23.36 -22.87
CA LEU A 114 -12.06 22.53 -21.79
C LEU A 114 -12.62 21.09 -21.86
N HIS A 115 -11.75 20.10 -21.76
CA HIS A 115 -12.03 18.67 -21.80
C HIS A 115 -11.29 17.92 -20.68
N GLN A 116 -11.87 16.84 -20.15
CA GLN A 116 -11.16 15.98 -19.20
C GLN A 116 -9.95 15.30 -19.86
N ALA A 117 -8.88 15.17 -19.09
CA ALA A 117 -7.72 14.35 -19.39
C ALA A 117 -7.96 12.91 -18.92
N TRP A 118 -7.90 11.96 -19.84
CA TRP A 118 -7.95 10.54 -19.56
C TRP A 118 -6.62 9.92 -20.00
N ARG A 119 -5.92 9.21 -19.12
CA ARG A 119 -4.68 8.52 -19.50
C ARG A 119 -5.03 7.26 -20.28
N LEU A 120 -4.30 7.00 -21.36
CA LEU A 120 -4.37 5.73 -22.09
C LEU A 120 -3.30 4.78 -21.55
N TYR A 121 -3.73 3.69 -20.93
CA TYR A 121 -2.85 2.62 -20.48
C TYR A 121 -2.82 1.50 -21.52
N ASP A 122 -1.63 0.97 -21.79
CA ASP A 122 -1.46 -0.21 -22.63
C ASP A 122 -1.89 -1.47 -21.85
N ASP A 123 -2.67 -2.35 -22.48
CA ASP A 123 -3.08 -3.63 -21.91
C ASP A 123 -1.96 -4.68 -22.08
N GLU A 124 -0.85 -4.49 -21.37
CA GLU A 124 0.34 -5.36 -21.41
C GLU A 124 0.03 -6.82 -21.06
N PHE A 125 -0.96 -7.07 -20.21
CA PHE A 125 -1.39 -8.42 -19.84
C PHE A 125 -2.44 -9.00 -20.80
N GLY A 126 -2.90 -8.26 -21.81
CA GLY A 126 -3.91 -8.73 -22.75
C GLY A 126 -5.21 -9.16 -22.07
N ALA A 127 -5.57 -8.53 -20.95
CA ALA A 127 -6.70 -8.88 -20.11
C ALA A 127 -8.04 -8.32 -20.63
N PHE A 128 -8.01 -7.23 -21.38
CA PHE A 128 -9.18 -6.52 -21.86
C PHE A 128 -9.60 -6.98 -23.27
N THR A 129 -10.91 -7.05 -23.49
CA THR A 129 -11.48 -7.11 -24.84
C THR A 129 -11.34 -5.74 -25.50
N PHE A 130 -11.66 -4.67 -24.75
CA PHE A 130 -11.47 -3.27 -25.11
C PHE A 130 -11.73 -2.37 -23.88
N GLY A 131 -11.13 -1.18 -23.87
CA GLY A 131 -11.51 -0.08 -22.98
C GLY A 131 -12.82 0.59 -23.42
N VAL A 132 -13.46 1.36 -22.55
CA VAL A 132 -14.71 2.08 -22.86
C VAL A 132 -14.67 3.54 -22.44
N ILE A 133 -15.37 4.39 -23.19
CA ILE A 133 -15.51 5.81 -22.93
C ILE A 133 -17.00 6.12 -22.79
N PRO A 134 -17.46 6.73 -21.69
CA PRO A 134 -18.85 7.10 -21.53
C PRO A 134 -19.26 8.26 -22.45
N ASP A 135 -20.53 8.35 -22.77
CA ASP A 135 -21.13 9.46 -23.51
C ASP A 135 -21.20 10.75 -22.67
N ASP A 136 -21.42 10.64 -21.36
CA ASP A 136 -21.34 11.73 -20.39
C ASP A 136 -20.51 11.33 -19.16
N SER A 137 -19.64 12.24 -18.72
CA SER A 137 -18.70 12.00 -17.63
C SER A 137 -19.33 12.00 -16.22
N GLY A 138 -20.54 12.53 -16.06
CA GLY A 138 -21.25 12.62 -14.79
C GLY A 138 -22.32 11.54 -14.60
N LYS A 139 -23.12 11.29 -15.64
CA LYS A 139 -24.19 10.29 -15.62
C LYS A 139 -24.24 9.52 -16.94
N PRO A 140 -23.36 8.53 -17.12
CA PRO A 140 -23.28 7.78 -18.37
C PRO A 140 -24.57 7.00 -18.63
N ASP A 141 -25.10 7.11 -19.85
CA ASP A 141 -26.19 6.26 -20.34
C ASP A 141 -25.65 5.24 -21.36
N GLU A 142 -24.70 5.65 -22.19
CA GLU A 142 -24.12 4.83 -23.25
C GLU A 142 -22.58 4.88 -23.24
N TYR A 143 -21.94 3.82 -23.71
CA TYR A 143 -20.49 3.70 -23.77
C TYR A 143 -20.02 3.41 -25.18
N GLN A 144 -18.93 4.06 -25.59
CA GLN A 144 -18.23 3.81 -26.83
C GLN A 144 -16.99 2.93 -26.55
N PRO A 145 -16.84 1.76 -27.22
CA PRO A 145 -15.62 0.97 -27.11
C PRO A 145 -14.43 1.71 -27.77
N LEU A 146 -13.28 1.71 -27.11
CA LEU A 146 -12.04 2.24 -27.66
C LEU A 146 -11.36 1.18 -28.52
N THR A 147 -11.22 1.46 -29.81
CA THR A 147 -10.63 0.55 -30.81
C THR A 147 -9.19 0.89 -31.16
N SER A 148 -8.56 1.85 -30.47
CA SER A 148 -7.15 2.18 -30.68
C SER A 148 -6.22 1.15 -30.04
N SER A 149 -5.23 0.72 -30.82
CA SER A 149 -4.08 -0.02 -30.30
C SER A 149 -3.08 0.92 -29.62
N SER A 150 -2.19 0.35 -28.81
CA SER A 150 -1.01 1.01 -28.30
C SER A 150 -0.21 1.64 -29.44
N MET A 151 0.68 2.58 -29.11
CA MET A 151 1.58 3.17 -30.11
C MET A 151 2.38 2.13 -30.90
N GLN A 152 2.75 1.04 -30.25
CA GLN A 152 3.54 -0.05 -30.83
C GLN A 152 2.65 -1.05 -31.62
N GLY A 153 1.33 -0.93 -31.49
CA GLY A 153 0.36 -1.77 -32.17
C GLY A 153 0.25 -3.19 -31.60
N ASP A 154 0.85 -3.45 -30.44
CA ASP A 154 0.99 -4.77 -29.83
C ASP A 154 -0.08 -5.08 -28.78
N SER A 155 -0.77 -4.06 -28.25
CA SER A 155 -1.80 -4.19 -27.23
C SER A 155 -2.97 -3.26 -27.49
N VAL A 156 -4.11 -3.51 -26.82
CA VAL A 156 -5.23 -2.56 -26.79
C VAL A 156 -4.97 -1.49 -25.73
N THR A 157 -5.60 -0.33 -25.88
CA THR A 157 -5.51 0.75 -24.88
C THR A 157 -6.76 0.82 -24.01
N VAL A 158 -6.58 1.10 -22.73
CA VAL A 158 -7.67 1.32 -21.77
C VAL A 158 -7.67 2.79 -21.35
N PRO A 159 -8.76 3.54 -21.62
CA PRO A 159 -8.86 4.94 -21.22
C PRO A 159 -9.28 5.02 -19.75
N VAL A 160 -8.48 5.73 -18.96
CA VAL A 160 -8.64 5.81 -17.50
C VAL A 160 -8.75 7.29 -17.07
N PRO A 161 -9.86 7.70 -16.43
CA PRO A 161 -10.05 9.07 -15.97
C PRO A 161 -9.27 9.37 -14.70
N SER A 162 -8.91 10.63 -14.49
CA SER A 162 -8.33 11.11 -13.22
C SER A 162 -9.24 10.81 -12.03
N ARG A 163 -8.65 10.39 -10.91
CA ARG A 163 -9.36 10.18 -9.64
C ARG A 163 -9.89 11.48 -9.04
N LEU A 164 -9.32 12.62 -9.43
CA LEU A 164 -9.69 13.94 -8.95
C LEU A 164 -11.06 14.40 -9.46
N TYR A 165 -11.57 13.78 -10.52
CA TYR A 165 -12.89 14.12 -11.07
C TYR A 165 -14.07 13.59 -10.27
N TYR A 166 -13.82 12.83 -9.21
CA TYR A 166 -14.85 12.13 -8.47
C TYR A 166 -14.86 12.60 -7.01
N PRO A 167 -16.05 12.84 -6.43
CA PRO A 167 -16.14 13.24 -5.04
C PRO A 167 -15.72 12.09 -4.13
N GLN A 168 -15.46 12.40 -2.86
CA GLN A 168 -15.17 11.38 -1.86
C GLN A 168 -16.36 10.41 -1.72
N PRO A 169 -16.11 9.10 -1.48
CA PRO A 169 -17.17 8.13 -1.26
C PRO A 169 -18.17 8.57 -0.19
N SER A 170 -19.44 8.35 -0.44
CA SER A 170 -20.54 8.68 0.48
C SER A 170 -21.43 7.46 0.73
N LEU A 171 -22.34 7.54 1.70
CA LEU A 171 -23.32 6.47 1.94
C LEU A 171 -24.21 6.16 0.72
N ARG A 172 -24.43 7.14 -0.17
CA ARG A 172 -25.23 6.97 -1.40
C ARG A 172 -24.39 6.48 -2.58
N LYS A 173 -23.17 7.01 -2.73
CA LYS A 173 -22.22 6.62 -3.77
C LYS A 173 -20.95 6.04 -3.14
N PRO A 174 -21.00 4.81 -2.57
CA PRO A 174 -19.87 4.22 -1.85
C PRO A 174 -18.72 3.81 -2.76
N LEU A 175 -18.95 3.74 -4.08
CA LEU A 175 -17.94 3.40 -5.09
C LEU A 175 -17.40 4.62 -5.84
N SER A 176 -17.69 5.84 -5.35
CA SER A 176 -17.19 7.06 -6.01
C SER A 176 -15.66 7.05 -6.12
N GLY A 177 -15.15 7.26 -7.34
CA GLY A 177 -13.71 7.21 -7.63
C GLY A 177 -13.12 5.80 -7.79
N VAL A 178 -13.93 4.73 -7.65
CA VAL A 178 -13.49 3.34 -7.79
C VAL A 178 -13.60 2.91 -9.25
N ARG A 179 -12.46 2.55 -9.87
CA ARG A 179 -12.38 2.06 -11.24
C ARG A 179 -12.63 0.56 -11.30
N VAL A 180 -13.55 0.15 -12.15
CA VAL A 180 -14.06 -1.23 -12.23
C VAL A 180 -14.02 -1.72 -13.68
N SER A 181 -13.57 -2.96 -13.88
CA SER A 181 -13.81 -3.67 -15.14
C SER A 181 -14.97 -4.66 -15.00
N ILE A 182 -15.70 -4.88 -16.10
CA ILE A 182 -16.78 -5.87 -16.15
C ILE A 182 -16.46 -6.96 -17.19
N GLY A 183 -16.93 -8.18 -16.97
CA GLY A 183 -16.72 -9.29 -17.89
C GLY A 183 -17.36 -9.04 -19.27
N ASP A 184 -16.77 -9.61 -20.31
CA ASP A 184 -17.27 -9.50 -21.69
C ASP A 184 -18.73 -9.94 -21.86
N THR A 185 -19.23 -10.84 -21.02
CA THR A 185 -20.62 -11.34 -21.05
C THR A 185 -21.62 -10.42 -20.34
N ILE A 186 -21.17 -9.41 -19.61
CA ILE A 186 -22.02 -8.43 -18.94
C ILE A 186 -22.34 -7.32 -19.96
N SER A 187 -23.62 -7.12 -20.30
CA SER A 187 -23.99 -6.10 -21.29
C SER A 187 -23.78 -4.70 -20.74
N LEU A 188 -23.22 -3.83 -21.56
CA LEU A 188 -23.07 -2.40 -21.32
C LEU A 188 -23.54 -1.68 -22.57
N LYS A 189 -24.51 -0.78 -22.44
CA LYS A 189 -25.14 -0.11 -23.57
C LYS A 189 -24.08 0.60 -24.43
N GLY A 190 -24.15 0.42 -25.75
CA GLY A 190 -23.18 0.95 -26.72
C GLY A 190 -21.94 0.06 -26.97
N THR A 191 -21.79 -1.05 -26.23
CA THR A 191 -20.67 -2.00 -26.40
C THR A 191 -21.10 -3.36 -26.92
N HIS A 192 -20.15 -4.17 -27.39
CA HIS A 192 -20.41 -5.53 -27.87
C HIS A 192 -20.10 -6.59 -26.80
N THR A 193 -20.74 -7.75 -26.94
CA THR A 193 -20.35 -8.99 -26.27
C THR A 193 -19.69 -9.89 -27.30
N THR A 194 -18.52 -10.44 -27.00
CA THR A 194 -17.71 -11.18 -27.98
C THR A 194 -17.63 -12.68 -27.70
N PHE A 195 -17.85 -13.11 -26.45
CA PHE A 195 -17.58 -14.47 -25.97
C PHE A 195 -16.18 -14.97 -26.32
N SER A 196 -15.21 -14.07 -26.51
CA SER A 196 -13.89 -14.38 -27.06
C SER A 196 -13.93 -15.21 -28.36
N SER A 197 -15.00 -15.09 -29.15
CA SER A 197 -15.25 -15.88 -30.37
C SER A 197 -15.33 -14.99 -31.61
N ARG A 198 -14.60 -15.37 -32.67
CA ARG A 198 -14.71 -14.74 -33.99
C ARG A 198 -16.05 -15.07 -34.65
N ALA A 199 -16.55 -16.29 -34.45
CA ALA A 199 -17.85 -16.71 -34.97
C ALA A 199 -18.97 -15.83 -34.39
N TRP A 200 -18.99 -15.65 -33.08
CA TRP A 200 -19.95 -14.77 -32.41
C TRP A 200 -19.91 -13.34 -32.94
N LYS A 201 -18.72 -12.72 -32.96
CA LYS A 201 -18.51 -11.35 -33.49
C LYS A 201 -18.92 -11.19 -34.96
N SER A 202 -18.79 -12.23 -35.76
CA SER A 202 -19.16 -12.16 -37.18
C SER A 202 -20.68 -12.16 -37.40
N LEU A 203 -21.43 -12.79 -36.48
CA LEU A 203 -22.89 -12.82 -36.50
C LEU A 203 -23.48 -11.55 -35.88
N TYR A 204 -23.11 -11.28 -34.62
CA TYR A 204 -23.63 -10.17 -33.81
C TYR A 204 -22.70 -8.97 -33.88
N LYS A 205 -23.03 -8.02 -34.77
CA LYS A 205 -22.24 -6.81 -35.01
C LYS A 205 -22.79 -5.57 -34.33
N ASP A 206 -24.04 -5.59 -33.90
CA ASP A 206 -24.67 -4.42 -33.30
C ASP A 206 -24.27 -4.32 -31.82
N PRO A 207 -24.08 -3.10 -31.30
CA PRO A 207 -23.83 -2.90 -29.88
C PRO A 207 -25.09 -3.21 -29.06
N SER A 208 -24.90 -3.55 -27.80
CA SER A 208 -26.00 -3.76 -26.85
C SER A 208 -26.82 -2.48 -26.70
N GLY A 209 -28.14 -2.60 -26.78
CA GLY A 209 -29.08 -1.52 -26.46
C GLY A 209 -29.35 -1.34 -24.96
N VAL A 210 -28.78 -2.21 -24.11
CA VAL A 210 -29.05 -2.24 -22.66
C VAL A 210 -27.76 -2.34 -21.84
N THR A 211 -27.80 -1.76 -20.65
CA THR A 211 -26.82 -1.99 -19.58
C THR A 211 -27.42 -3.01 -18.62
N ALA A 212 -26.65 -4.05 -18.28
CA ALA A 212 -27.10 -5.10 -17.36
C ALA A 212 -27.44 -4.48 -16.00
N ASN A 213 -28.45 -5.03 -15.32
CA ASN A 213 -28.96 -4.47 -14.06
C ASN A 213 -27.85 -4.30 -13.00
N TYR A 214 -26.96 -5.28 -12.88
CA TYR A 214 -25.84 -5.19 -11.95
C TYR A 214 -24.77 -4.16 -12.38
N ALA A 215 -24.50 -4.02 -13.68
CA ALA A 215 -23.62 -2.95 -14.16
C ALA A 215 -24.24 -1.57 -13.86
N GLN A 216 -25.55 -1.44 -13.98
CA GLN A 216 -26.26 -0.23 -13.57
C GLN A 216 -26.16 0.03 -12.07
N GLU A 217 -26.28 -1.00 -11.24
CA GLU A 217 -26.12 -0.89 -9.78
C GLU A 217 -24.72 -0.37 -9.40
N LEU A 218 -23.67 -0.84 -10.08
CA LEU A 218 -22.31 -0.31 -9.89
C LEU A 218 -22.23 1.19 -10.22
N LEU A 219 -22.82 1.61 -11.35
CA LEU A 219 -22.85 3.00 -11.77
C LEU A 219 -23.65 3.88 -10.79
N ASP A 220 -24.79 3.39 -10.32
CA ASP A 220 -25.64 4.08 -9.33
C ASP A 220 -24.90 4.28 -8.00
N GLN A 221 -24.04 3.33 -7.61
CA GLN A 221 -23.15 3.43 -6.46
C GLN A 221 -21.91 4.32 -6.72
N GLY A 222 -21.73 4.85 -7.93
CA GLY A 222 -20.67 5.78 -8.31
C GLY A 222 -19.39 5.14 -8.85
N ALA A 223 -19.40 3.85 -9.19
CA ALA A 223 -18.27 3.17 -9.81
C ALA A 223 -18.00 3.70 -11.23
N ILE A 224 -16.75 3.56 -11.68
CA ILE A 224 -16.29 4.00 -13.00
C ILE A 224 -15.97 2.76 -13.82
N ILE A 225 -16.78 2.46 -14.83
CA ILE A 225 -16.50 1.33 -15.73
C ILE A 225 -15.48 1.77 -16.78
N VAL A 226 -14.29 1.15 -16.76
CA VAL A 226 -13.16 1.54 -17.64
C VAL A 226 -12.97 0.61 -18.85
N GLY A 227 -13.55 -0.60 -18.81
CA GLY A 227 -13.45 -1.53 -19.92
C GLY A 227 -14.14 -2.87 -19.67
N LYS A 228 -14.20 -3.67 -20.73
CA LYS A 228 -14.66 -5.06 -20.66
C LYS A 228 -13.47 -6.02 -20.69
N THR A 229 -13.40 -6.95 -19.74
CA THR A 229 -12.35 -7.97 -19.65
C THR A 229 -12.74 -9.26 -20.35
N LYS A 230 -11.75 -9.92 -20.97
CA LYS A 230 -11.94 -11.17 -21.70
C LYS A 230 -12.48 -12.28 -20.81
N THR A 231 -13.28 -13.15 -21.41
CA THR A 231 -13.72 -14.41 -20.82
C THR A 231 -13.13 -15.60 -21.59
N ALA A 232 -13.15 -16.79 -20.99
CA ALA A 232 -12.95 -18.03 -21.74
C ALA A 232 -13.97 -18.13 -22.89
N GLN A 233 -13.58 -18.73 -24.02
CA GLN A 233 -14.48 -18.84 -25.17
C GLN A 233 -15.73 -19.62 -24.78
N PHE A 234 -16.91 -19.01 -24.91
CA PHE A 234 -18.19 -19.57 -24.43
C PHE A 234 -18.16 -20.05 -22.97
N GLY A 235 -17.30 -19.48 -22.11
CA GLY A 235 -17.17 -19.82 -20.70
C GLY A 235 -16.31 -21.07 -20.40
N THR A 236 -15.98 -21.90 -21.39
CA THR A 236 -15.24 -23.16 -21.18
C THR A 236 -13.96 -23.30 -22.02
N GLY A 237 -13.73 -22.39 -22.97
CA GLY A 237 -12.54 -22.36 -23.82
C GLY A 237 -11.23 -22.23 -23.03
N ALA A 238 -10.21 -22.92 -23.49
CA ALA A 238 -8.87 -22.91 -22.89
C ALA A 238 -7.75 -22.86 -23.93
N ASP A 239 -8.07 -23.00 -25.22
CA ASP A 239 -7.10 -23.07 -26.31
C ASP A 239 -6.66 -21.68 -26.78
N TRP A 240 -7.52 -20.67 -26.62
CA TRP A 240 -7.24 -19.28 -27.00
C TRP A 240 -6.86 -19.14 -28.48
N VAL A 241 -7.63 -19.79 -29.35
CA VAL A 241 -7.40 -19.82 -30.81
C VAL A 241 -7.85 -18.52 -31.46
N ASP A 242 -8.97 -17.97 -31.01
CA ASP A 242 -9.58 -16.76 -31.58
C ASP A 242 -9.04 -15.46 -30.98
N GLN A 243 -8.42 -15.53 -29.80
CA GLN A 243 -7.90 -14.40 -29.01
C GLN A 243 -6.68 -14.88 -28.24
N GLN A 244 -5.69 -14.00 -28.00
CA GLN A 244 -4.59 -14.34 -27.10
C GLN A 244 -5.06 -14.40 -25.64
N ALA A 245 -4.63 -15.45 -24.92
CA ALA A 245 -4.92 -15.65 -23.51
C ALA A 245 -4.31 -14.54 -22.64
N PRO A 246 -5.04 -14.01 -21.63
CA PRO A 246 -4.50 -13.05 -20.67
C PRO A 246 -3.24 -13.59 -19.97
N TRP A 247 -2.24 -12.73 -19.76
CA TRP A 247 -1.00 -13.05 -19.06
C TRP A 247 -1.15 -12.89 -17.56
N SER A 248 -0.32 -13.61 -16.80
CA SER A 248 -0.23 -13.44 -15.36
C SER A 248 0.86 -12.48 -15.00
N ALA A 249 0.56 -11.58 -14.06
CA ALA A 249 1.59 -10.81 -13.40
C ALA A 249 2.31 -11.63 -12.32
N ARG A 250 1.74 -12.77 -11.89
CA ARG A 250 2.27 -13.61 -10.79
C ARG A 250 3.41 -14.52 -11.26
N GLY A 251 4.28 -14.85 -10.32
CA GLY A 251 5.37 -15.79 -10.53
C GLY A 251 6.31 -15.33 -11.65
N ASP A 252 6.62 -16.23 -12.58
CA ASP A 252 7.45 -15.92 -13.74
C ASP A 252 6.72 -15.19 -14.87
N GLY A 253 5.42 -14.95 -14.72
CA GLY A 253 4.56 -14.32 -15.72
C GLY A 253 4.06 -15.27 -16.82
N TYR A 254 4.48 -16.54 -16.81
CA TYR A 254 4.10 -17.56 -17.80
C TYR A 254 3.11 -18.60 -17.25
N HIS A 255 2.56 -18.35 -16.07
CA HIS A 255 1.47 -19.13 -15.50
C HIS A 255 0.27 -19.16 -16.43
N ARG A 256 -0.29 -20.34 -16.61
CA ARG A 256 -1.57 -20.51 -17.28
C ARG A 256 -2.66 -20.14 -16.29
N MET A 257 -3.40 -19.08 -16.60
CA MET A 257 -4.63 -18.77 -15.87
C MET A 257 -5.79 -19.60 -16.41
N HIS A 258 -6.68 -20.00 -15.52
CA HIS A 258 -7.89 -20.74 -15.84
C HIS A 258 -9.15 -20.03 -15.31
N GLY A 259 -10.30 -20.48 -15.81
CA GLY A 259 -11.63 -20.02 -15.40
C GLY A 259 -12.31 -19.07 -16.38
N SER A 260 -13.64 -18.97 -16.29
CA SER A 260 -14.47 -18.20 -17.22
C SER A 260 -14.17 -16.70 -17.19
N SER A 261 -13.88 -16.13 -16.03
CA SER A 261 -13.57 -14.70 -15.83
C SER A 261 -12.07 -14.37 -15.71
N VAL A 262 -11.23 -15.13 -16.41
CA VAL A 262 -9.76 -15.01 -16.40
C VAL A 262 -9.23 -13.59 -16.68
N GLY A 263 -9.82 -12.83 -17.60
CA GLY A 263 -9.39 -11.46 -17.87
C GLY A 263 -9.57 -10.53 -16.67
N ALA A 264 -10.65 -10.71 -15.89
CA ALA A 264 -10.89 -9.93 -14.68
C ALA A 264 -9.83 -10.20 -13.60
N ALA A 265 -9.45 -11.47 -13.41
CA ALA A 265 -8.40 -11.84 -12.47
C ALA A 265 -7.02 -11.32 -12.92
N SER A 266 -6.69 -11.48 -14.21
CA SER A 266 -5.44 -10.97 -14.81
C SER A 266 -5.29 -9.46 -14.67
N ALA A 267 -6.33 -8.71 -14.98
CA ALA A 267 -6.31 -7.25 -14.88
C ALA A 267 -6.01 -6.78 -13.44
N LEU A 268 -6.60 -7.42 -12.42
CA LEU A 268 -6.42 -7.00 -11.02
C LEU A 268 -5.04 -7.29 -10.44
N VAL A 269 -4.41 -8.39 -10.85
CA VAL A 269 -3.04 -8.70 -10.43
C VAL A 269 -2.01 -7.88 -11.20
N GLY A 270 -2.35 -7.43 -12.41
CA GLY A 270 -1.45 -6.70 -13.30
C GLY A 270 -1.47 -5.18 -13.11
N TYR A 271 -2.65 -4.57 -12.98
CA TYR A 271 -2.80 -3.11 -13.09
C TYR A 271 -3.09 -2.43 -11.75
N GLU A 272 -2.17 -1.60 -11.27
CA GLU A 272 -2.34 -0.84 -10.04
C GLU A 272 -3.50 0.16 -10.13
N TRP A 273 -3.68 0.79 -11.28
CA TRP A 273 -4.72 1.79 -11.55
C TRP A 273 -6.15 1.23 -11.53
N LEU A 274 -6.33 -0.09 -11.60
CA LEU A 274 -7.63 -0.77 -11.53
C LEU A 274 -7.93 -1.23 -10.10
N ASP A 275 -9.10 -0.86 -9.58
CA ASP A 275 -9.44 -1.13 -8.17
C ASP A 275 -10.16 -2.47 -8.00
N ARG A 276 -11.10 -2.80 -8.91
CA ARG A 276 -11.97 -3.98 -8.82
C ARG A 276 -12.35 -4.52 -10.20
N SER A 277 -12.78 -5.77 -10.22
CA SER A 277 -13.29 -6.41 -11.43
C SER A 277 -14.48 -7.31 -11.12
N VAL A 278 -15.35 -7.47 -12.12
CA VAL A 278 -16.56 -8.29 -12.03
C VAL A 278 -16.61 -9.24 -13.21
N GLY A 279 -16.97 -10.50 -12.95
CA GLY A 279 -17.15 -11.53 -13.95
C GLY A 279 -18.41 -12.38 -13.72
N VAL A 280 -18.61 -13.35 -14.59
CA VAL A 280 -19.69 -14.34 -14.54
C VAL A 280 -19.04 -15.72 -14.55
N ASP A 281 -19.27 -16.52 -13.51
CA ASP A 281 -18.65 -17.84 -13.33
C ASP A 281 -19.63 -18.83 -12.68
N ASP A 282 -19.45 -20.13 -12.89
CA ASP A 282 -20.33 -21.20 -12.39
C ASP A 282 -19.94 -21.78 -11.01
N GLY A 283 -19.23 -21.01 -10.20
CA GLY A 283 -18.76 -21.45 -8.88
C GLY A 283 -17.42 -22.18 -8.88
N ARG A 284 -16.91 -22.61 -10.03
CA ARG A 284 -15.56 -23.20 -10.15
C ARG A 284 -14.47 -22.13 -9.91
N VAL A 285 -13.38 -22.52 -9.28
CA VAL A 285 -12.45 -21.61 -8.57
C VAL A 285 -11.58 -20.80 -9.54
N VAL A 286 -11.51 -19.48 -9.34
CA VAL A 286 -10.65 -18.52 -10.09
C VAL A 286 -9.66 -17.80 -9.16
N ALA A 287 -9.82 -17.92 -7.84
CA ALA A 287 -8.98 -17.24 -6.86
C ALA A 287 -7.55 -17.78 -6.79
N GLU A 288 -7.26 -18.92 -7.41
CA GLU A 288 -5.91 -19.48 -7.60
C GLU A 288 -4.95 -18.51 -8.30
N ASN A 289 -5.47 -17.46 -8.95
CA ASN A 289 -4.67 -16.37 -9.51
C ASN A 289 -4.10 -15.39 -8.46
N GLY A 290 -4.33 -15.62 -7.16
CA GLY A 290 -3.75 -14.81 -6.08
C GLY A 290 -4.48 -13.49 -5.84
N VAL A 291 -5.82 -13.52 -5.88
CA VAL A 291 -6.74 -12.40 -5.59
C VAL A 291 -7.87 -12.86 -4.68
N TYR A 292 -8.51 -11.90 -3.99
CA TYR A 292 -9.73 -12.17 -3.24
C TYR A 292 -10.91 -12.20 -4.20
N SER A 293 -11.78 -13.19 -4.07
CA SER A 293 -13.00 -13.26 -4.87
C SER A 293 -14.21 -13.74 -4.07
N LEU A 294 -15.37 -13.17 -4.36
CA LEU A 294 -16.66 -13.61 -3.83
C LEU A 294 -17.58 -13.95 -5.00
N ILE A 295 -18.09 -15.18 -5.06
CA ILE A 295 -19.19 -15.53 -5.98
C ILE A 295 -20.53 -15.48 -5.25
N ARG A 296 -21.54 -14.92 -5.92
CA ARG A 296 -22.93 -14.90 -5.48
C ARG A 296 -23.84 -15.51 -6.55
N LEU A 297 -24.50 -16.61 -6.20
CA LEU A 297 -25.41 -17.36 -7.08
C LEU A 297 -26.88 -16.92 -6.96
N VAL A 298 -27.26 -16.33 -5.84
CA VAL A 298 -28.65 -15.96 -5.51
C VAL A 298 -28.81 -14.46 -5.22
N ASN A 299 -30.00 -13.93 -5.49
CA ASN A 299 -30.40 -12.56 -5.14
C ASN A 299 -29.62 -11.42 -5.84
N ILE A 300 -29.03 -11.68 -7.02
CA ILE A 300 -28.57 -10.66 -7.98
C ILE A 300 -29.29 -10.92 -9.30
N SER A 301 -29.83 -9.85 -9.89
CA SER A 301 -30.39 -9.94 -11.23
C SER A 301 -29.28 -10.21 -12.24
N SER A 302 -29.42 -11.32 -12.98
CA SER A 302 -28.60 -11.63 -14.15
C SER A 302 -29.13 -10.95 -15.42
N ASP A 303 -30.14 -10.08 -15.32
CA ASP A 303 -30.75 -9.45 -16.49
C ASP A 303 -29.73 -8.58 -17.23
N GLY A 304 -29.58 -8.85 -18.53
CA GLY A 304 -28.57 -8.22 -19.37
C GLY A 304 -27.16 -8.84 -19.25
N ALA A 305 -26.92 -9.78 -18.34
CA ALA A 305 -25.73 -10.65 -18.40
C ALA A 305 -26.04 -11.89 -19.25
N LYS A 306 -25.09 -12.30 -20.10
CA LYS A 306 -25.19 -13.54 -20.86
C LYS A 306 -24.61 -14.69 -20.03
N THR A 307 -25.47 -15.42 -19.33
CA THR A 307 -25.11 -16.67 -18.65
C THR A 307 -25.18 -17.85 -19.61
N THR A 308 -24.37 -18.86 -19.33
CA THR A 308 -24.30 -20.14 -20.02
C THR A 308 -25.06 -21.23 -19.26
N SER A 309 -25.28 -21.06 -17.97
CA SER A 309 -25.97 -22.04 -17.12
C SER A 309 -26.71 -21.36 -15.98
N LYS A 310 -27.69 -22.05 -15.37
CA LYS A 310 -28.29 -21.63 -14.10
C LYS A 310 -27.31 -21.69 -12.91
N PHE A 311 -26.18 -22.37 -13.08
CA PHE A 311 -25.10 -22.38 -12.10
C PHE A 311 -24.23 -21.13 -12.15
N ASP A 312 -24.38 -20.27 -13.16
CA ASP A 312 -23.60 -19.05 -13.26
C ASP A 312 -24.04 -18.01 -12.21
N GLY A 313 -23.06 -17.46 -11.50
CA GLY A 313 -23.21 -16.36 -10.56
C GLY A 313 -22.28 -15.20 -10.90
N MET A 314 -22.58 -14.04 -10.32
CA MET A 314 -21.68 -12.89 -10.40
C MET A 314 -20.48 -13.14 -9.49
N ARG A 315 -19.26 -12.98 -10.03
CA ARG A 315 -18.02 -13.04 -9.26
C ARG A 315 -17.42 -11.66 -9.14
N PHE A 316 -17.15 -11.27 -7.91
CA PHE A 316 -16.46 -10.04 -7.55
C PHE A 316 -15.01 -10.35 -7.24
N PHE A 317 -14.11 -9.55 -7.77
CA PHE A 317 -12.68 -9.67 -7.52
C PHE A 317 -12.15 -8.38 -6.91
N SER A 318 -11.24 -8.53 -5.94
CA SER A 318 -10.52 -7.41 -5.34
C SER A 318 -9.14 -7.82 -4.84
N ARG A 319 -8.25 -6.84 -4.66
CA ARG A 319 -6.97 -7.01 -3.98
C ARG A 319 -7.08 -7.01 -2.45
N SER A 320 -8.27 -6.79 -1.88
CA SER A 320 -8.49 -6.84 -0.43
C SER A 320 -9.88 -7.34 -0.06
N LEU A 321 -10.03 -7.89 1.15
CA LEU A 321 -11.34 -8.27 1.69
C LEU A 321 -12.30 -7.07 1.80
N LYS A 322 -11.79 -5.91 2.23
CA LYS A 322 -12.58 -4.67 2.33
C LYS A 322 -13.16 -4.25 0.98
N GLY A 323 -12.41 -4.45 -0.10
CA GLY A 323 -12.88 -4.16 -1.46
C GLY A 323 -14.08 -5.01 -1.90
N LEU A 324 -14.29 -6.19 -1.29
CA LEU A 324 -15.46 -7.04 -1.57
C LEU A 324 -16.72 -6.58 -0.80
N ILE A 325 -16.58 -5.87 0.32
CA ILE A 325 -17.72 -5.47 1.18
C ILE A 325 -18.72 -4.60 0.44
N HIS A 326 -18.26 -3.66 -0.38
CA HIS A 326 -19.15 -2.76 -1.10
C HIS A 326 -19.86 -3.41 -2.31
N HIS A 327 -19.51 -4.65 -2.65
CA HIS A 327 -20.29 -5.48 -3.59
C HIS A 327 -21.27 -6.41 -2.88
N ALA A 328 -21.19 -6.52 -1.55
CA ALA A 328 -22.20 -7.17 -0.74
C ALA A 328 -23.34 -6.17 -0.48
N PRO A 329 -24.61 -6.58 -0.56
CA PRO A 329 -25.72 -5.71 -0.19
C PRO A 329 -25.52 -5.19 1.23
N SER A 330 -25.77 -3.89 1.41
CA SER A 330 -25.65 -3.23 2.70
C SER A 330 -26.44 -4.01 3.76
N PRO A 331 -25.83 -4.40 4.90
CA PRO A 331 -26.58 -5.09 5.92
C PRO A 331 -27.71 -4.15 6.37
N LYS A 332 -28.95 -4.66 6.40
CA LYS A 332 -29.78 -4.33 7.56
C LYS A 332 -28.97 -4.85 8.74
N LEU A 333 -28.15 -4.00 9.34
CA LEU A 333 -27.50 -4.27 10.62
C LEU A 333 -28.56 -4.92 11.49
N ASP A 334 -28.34 -6.18 11.86
CA ASP A 334 -29.28 -6.85 12.73
C ASP A 334 -29.35 -6.00 14.00
N ALA A 335 -30.49 -5.37 14.24
CA ALA A 335 -30.67 -4.30 15.22
C ALA A 335 -30.42 -4.77 16.68
N ARG A 336 -30.01 -6.03 16.85
CA ARG A 336 -29.81 -6.75 18.11
C ARG A 336 -28.35 -6.89 18.53
N GLY A 337 -27.37 -6.62 17.65
CA GLY A 337 -25.95 -6.70 18.02
C GLY A 337 -25.45 -8.09 18.42
N GLU A 338 -26.16 -9.17 18.03
CA GLU A 338 -25.68 -10.54 18.23
C GLU A 338 -24.60 -10.87 17.18
N GLY A 339 -23.41 -11.26 17.63
CA GLY A 339 -22.27 -11.56 16.74
C GLY A 339 -22.50 -12.82 15.90
N PHE A 340 -22.10 -12.79 14.63
CA PHE A 340 -22.05 -13.97 13.77
C PHE A 340 -20.96 -14.93 14.26
N VAL A 341 -21.36 -16.07 14.84
CA VAL A 341 -20.46 -17.11 15.37
C VAL A 341 -20.91 -18.44 14.74
N PRO A 342 -20.40 -18.81 13.55
CA PRO A 342 -20.85 -20.02 12.88
C PRO A 342 -20.18 -21.29 13.43
N LYS A 343 -20.85 -22.43 13.28
CA LYS A 343 -20.18 -23.74 13.32
C LYS A 343 -19.25 -23.90 12.11
N VAL A 344 -18.03 -24.39 12.33
CA VAL A 344 -17.06 -24.65 11.25
C VAL A 344 -17.12 -26.12 10.85
N VAL A 345 -17.40 -26.40 9.58
CA VAL A 345 -17.52 -27.76 9.03
C VAL A 345 -16.49 -27.99 7.93
N ILE A 346 -15.84 -29.15 7.93
CA ILE A 346 -14.85 -29.56 6.94
C ILE A 346 -15.28 -30.90 6.33
N PRO A 347 -15.69 -30.91 5.06
CA PRO A 347 -15.91 -32.15 4.31
C PRO A 347 -14.62 -32.94 4.12
N THR A 348 -14.62 -34.24 4.43
CA THR A 348 -13.43 -35.10 4.30
C THR A 348 -13.43 -35.97 3.04
N ASP A 349 -14.57 -36.15 2.39
CA ASP A 349 -14.77 -37.10 1.27
C ASP A 349 -15.06 -36.41 -0.09
N LEU A 350 -15.18 -35.08 -0.12
CA LEU A 350 -15.46 -34.32 -1.36
C LEU A 350 -14.20 -33.86 -2.11
N SER A 351 -13.02 -34.06 -1.53
CA SER A 351 -11.74 -33.70 -2.15
C SER A 351 -10.60 -34.50 -1.55
N SER A 352 -9.47 -34.57 -2.26
CA SER A 352 -8.21 -35.11 -1.75
C SER A 352 -7.11 -34.07 -1.98
N PRO A 353 -7.11 -32.97 -1.20
CA PRO A 353 -6.19 -31.85 -1.43
C PRO A 353 -4.74 -32.30 -1.24
N GLU A 354 -3.84 -31.69 -1.99
CA GLU A 354 -2.40 -31.90 -1.80
C GLU A 354 -1.94 -31.48 -0.40
N GLU A 355 -0.80 -31.99 0.04
CA GLU A 355 -0.27 -31.77 1.39
C GLU A 355 -0.15 -30.28 1.74
N THR A 356 0.32 -29.46 0.80
CA THR A 356 0.43 -28.00 0.96
C THR A 356 -0.93 -27.33 1.17
N GLN A 357 -1.94 -27.70 0.37
CA GLN A 357 -3.28 -27.13 0.48
C GLN A 357 -3.97 -27.59 1.76
N LYS A 358 -3.80 -28.86 2.11
CA LYS A 358 -4.29 -29.42 3.38
C LYS A 358 -3.68 -28.69 4.58
N ALA A 359 -2.37 -28.44 4.59
CA ALA A 359 -1.70 -27.71 5.67
C ALA A 359 -2.22 -26.27 5.80
N ALA A 360 -2.50 -25.59 4.68
CA ALA A 360 -3.10 -24.26 4.69
C ALA A 360 -4.51 -24.28 5.29
N ILE A 361 -5.36 -25.24 4.89
CA ILE A 361 -6.72 -25.43 5.44
C ILE A 361 -6.65 -25.72 6.94
N ASP A 362 -5.84 -26.68 7.38
CA ASP A 362 -5.70 -27.05 8.79
C ASP A 362 -5.27 -25.84 9.65
N LYS A 363 -4.34 -25.02 9.13
CA LYS A 363 -3.91 -23.80 9.82
C LYS A 363 -5.02 -22.77 9.92
N PHE A 364 -5.77 -22.53 8.83
CA PHE A 364 -6.90 -21.61 8.84
C PHE A 364 -8.02 -22.07 9.77
N VAL A 365 -8.33 -23.36 9.77
CA VAL A 365 -9.31 -23.98 10.67
C VAL A 365 -8.87 -23.82 12.12
N SER A 366 -7.60 -24.03 12.46
CA SER A 366 -7.07 -23.77 13.82
C SER A 366 -7.34 -22.34 14.27
N ILE A 367 -7.08 -21.36 13.39
CA ILE A 367 -7.32 -19.94 13.68
C ILE A 367 -8.82 -19.67 13.91
N LEU A 368 -9.70 -20.26 13.10
CA LEU A 368 -11.15 -20.13 13.28
C LEU A 368 -11.62 -20.75 14.60
N GLN A 369 -11.13 -21.94 14.96
CA GLN A 369 -11.50 -22.59 16.22
C GLN A 369 -11.11 -21.73 17.43
N GLU A 370 -9.90 -21.15 17.41
CA GLU A 370 -9.46 -20.24 18.46
C GLU A 370 -10.23 -18.92 18.46
N LEU A 371 -10.65 -18.41 17.30
CA LEU A 371 -11.39 -17.16 17.19
C LEU A 371 -12.84 -17.30 17.69
N LEU A 372 -13.48 -18.43 17.37
CA LEU A 372 -14.89 -18.70 17.63
C LEU A 372 -15.12 -19.49 18.93
N ASP A 373 -14.05 -19.91 19.61
CA ASP A 373 -14.10 -20.80 20.77
C ASP A 373 -14.99 -22.05 20.53
N THR A 374 -14.90 -22.59 19.31
CA THR A 374 -15.75 -23.68 18.82
C THR A 374 -14.89 -24.69 18.09
N LYS A 375 -15.11 -25.98 18.35
CA LYS A 375 -14.41 -27.05 17.62
C LYS A 375 -14.97 -27.18 16.21
N ALA A 376 -14.06 -27.38 15.26
CA ALA A 376 -14.43 -27.69 13.89
C ALA A 376 -14.91 -29.14 13.80
N GLU A 377 -15.93 -29.37 12.98
CA GLU A 377 -16.51 -30.69 12.72
C GLU A 377 -16.01 -31.20 11.38
N TYR A 378 -15.39 -32.38 11.41
CA TYR A 378 -14.99 -33.09 10.20
C TYR A 378 -16.11 -34.07 9.84
N ILE A 379 -16.67 -33.93 8.65
CA ILE A 379 -17.83 -34.70 8.21
C ILE A 379 -17.52 -35.47 6.93
N ASP A 380 -17.89 -36.75 6.93
CA ASP A 380 -17.96 -37.58 5.73
C ASP A 380 -19.40 -37.50 5.21
N ILE A 381 -19.59 -36.76 4.11
CA ILE A 381 -20.91 -36.43 3.59
C ILE A 381 -21.56 -37.67 2.98
N SER A 382 -20.79 -38.49 2.27
CA SER A 382 -21.25 -39.76 1.71
C SER A 382 -21.74 -40.71 2.81
N LYS A 383 -21.01 -40.81 3.93
CA LYS A 383 -21.44 -41.60 5.08
C LYS A 383 -22.67 -41.01 5.75
N THR A 384 -22.74 -39.68 5.90
CA THR A 384 -23.91 -39.01 6.47
C THR A 384 -25.17 -39.28 5.63
N TRP A 385 -25.02 -39.36 4.30
CA TRP A 385 -26.10 -39.74 3.38
C TRP A 385 -26.54 -41.19 3.59
N GLU A 386 -25.62 -42.12 3.78
CA GLU A 386 -25.95 -43.52 4.04
C GLU A 386 -26.70 -43.70 5.37
N GLU A 387 -26.36 -42.89 6.38
CA GLU A 387 -27.03 -42.90 7.69
C GLU A 387 -28.43 -42.27 7.63
N ASN A 388 -28.63 -41.26 6.79
CA ASN A 388 -29.90 -40.53 6.68
C ASN A 388 -30.35 -40.37 5.20
N PRO A 389 -30.57 -41.46 4.44
CA PRO A 389 -30.82 -41.35 3.02
C PRO A 389 -32.19 -40.72 2.73
N PRO A 390 -32.30 -39.81 1.74
CA PRO A 390 -33.60 -39.32 1.31
C PRO A 390 -34.44 -40.48 0.73
N VAL A 391 -35.75 -40.43 0.95
CA VAL A 391 -36.68 -41.52 0.56
C VAL A 391 -36.62 -41.76 -0.94
N GLU A 392 -36.50 -40.69 -1.71
CA GLU A 392 -36.43 -40.66 -3.16
C GLU A 392 -35.17 -41.35 -3.71
N ALA A 393 -34.09 -41.44 -2.91
CA ALA A 393 -32.88 -42.14 -3.30
C ALA A 393 -32.99 -43.66 -3.22
N SER A 394 -34.08 -44.22 -2.67
CA SER A 394 -34.30 -45.68 -2.65
C SER A 394 -33.10 -46.48 -2.09
N LYS A 395 -32.37 -45.91 -1.11
CA LYS A 395 -31.14 -46.44 -0.50
C LYS A 395 -29.89 -46.47 -1.39
N GLU A 396 -29.91 -45.77 -2.52
CA GLU A 396 -28.73 -45.52 -3.34
C GLU A 396 -27.75 -44.60 -2.59
N GLY A 397 -26.44 -44.90 -2.67
CA GLY A 397 -25.40 -44.06 -2.08
C GLY A 397 -25.27 -42.71 -2.80
N MET A 398 -24.78 -41.67 -2.10
CA MET A 398 -24.78 -40.28 -2.57
C MET A 398 -24.20 -40.13 -3.98
N GLN A 399 -22.97 -40.61 -4.21
CA GLN A 399 -22.29 -40.44 -5.49
C GLN A 399 -22.97 -41.23 -6.63
N SER A 400 -23.65 -42.33 -6.33
CA SER A 400 -24.42 -43.09 -7.32
C SER A 400 -25.73 -42.38 -7.66
N TYR A 401 -26.43 -41.86 -6.64
CA TYR A 401 -27.67 -41.10 -6.83
C TYR A 401 -27.42 -39.81 -7.62
N MET A 402 -26.36 -39.08 -7.25
CA MET A 402 -25.95 -37.83 -7.89
C MET A 402 -25.23 -38.06 -9.22
N SER A 403 -24.56 -39.19 -9.42
CA SER A 403 -23.89 -39.68 -10.65
C SER A 403 -23.67 -38.65 -11.76
N GLN A 404 -24.62 -38.44 -12.68
CA GLN A 404 -24.48 -37.45 -13.76
C GLN A 404 -25.40 -36.25 -13.58
N ALA A 405 -26.13 -36.15 -12.47
CA ALA A 405 -27.15 -35.11 -12.28
C ALA A 405 -26.56 -33.69 -12.32
N PRO A 406 -25.50 -33.34 -11.56
CA PRO A 406 -24.88 -32.02 -11.65
C PRO A 406 -24.40 -31.70 -13.08
N PHE A 407 -23.69 -32.64 -13.71
CA PHE A 407 -23.18 -32.46 -15.06
C PHE A 407 -24.32 -32.28 -16.07
N ARG A 408 -25.31 -33.18 -16.12
CA ARG A 408 -26.41 -33.12 -17.09
C ARG A 408 -27.29 -31.90 -16.92
N SER A 409 -27.51 -31.46 -15.67
CA SER A 409 -28.23 -30.22 -15.39
C SER A 409 -27.51 -29.02 -15.99
N TRP A 410 -26.22 -28.84 -15.67
CA TRP A 410 -25.38 -27.81 -16.28
C TRP A 410 -25.30 -27.92 -17.80
N CYS A 411 -25.10 -29.14 -18.30
CA CYS A 411 -24.82 -29.47 -19.70
C CYS A 411 -26.03 -29.19 -20.61
N TYR A 412 -27.24 -29.47 -20.13
CA TYR A 412 -28.46 -29.08 -20.83
C TYR A 412 -28.56 -27.56 -20.95
N ASP A 413 -28.45 -26.82 -19.83
CA ASP A 413 -28.51 -25.35 -19.86
C ASP A 413 -27.41 -24.76 -20.76
N TYR A 414 -26.19 -25.27 -20.66
CA TYR A 414 -25.02 -24.86 -21.45
C TYR A 414 -25.19 -25.06 -22.96
N TYR A 415 -25.76 -26.20 -23.37
CA TYR A 415 -25.95 -26.46 -24.79
C TYR A 415 -27.05 -25.59 -25.39
N HIS A 416 -28.15 -25.44 -24.66
CA HIS A 416 -29.34 -24.72 -25.11
C HIS A 416 -29.19 -23.19 -24.96
N SER A 417 -28.26 -22.69 -24.15
CA SER A 417 -27.94 -21.25 -24.08
C SER A 417 -27.38 -20.67 -25.39
N PHE A 418 -27.00 -21.55 -26.34
CA PHE A 418 -26.43 -21.16 -27.64
C PHE A 418 -27.28 -21.61 -28.83
N ASP A 419 -28.52 -22.10 -28.64
CA ASP A 419 -29.37 -22.56 -29.74
C ASP A 419 -29.62 -21.46 -30.78
N ASP A 420 -30.08 -20.28 -30.35
CA ASP A 420 -30.30 -19.12 -31.23
C ASP A 420 -29.02 -18.77 -32.00
N PHE A 421 -27.87 -18.79 -31.33
CA PHE A 421 -26.58 -18.50 -31.96
C PHE A 421 -26.24 -19.52 -33.06
N LYS A 422 -26.37 -20.81 -32.79
CA LYS A 422 -26.07 -21.88 -33.77
C LYS A 422 -27.00 -21.79 -34.96
N ASP A 423 -28.31 -21.63 -34.72
CA ASP A 423 -29.34 -21.57 -35.75
C ASP A 423 -29.16 -20.34 -36.66
N GLU A 424 -28.99 -19.15 -36.08
CA GLU A 424 -28.77 -17.91 -36.82
C GLU A 424 -27.45 -17.92 -37.59
N TYR A 425 -26.38 -18.48 -36.99
CA TYR A 425 -25.08 -18.60 -37.66
C TYR A 425 -25.17 -19.53 -38.89
N GLN A 426 -25.80 -20.69 -38.74
CA GLN A 426 -26.03 -21.64 -39.82
C GLN A 426 -26.92 -21.02 -40.92
N GLN A 427 -27.96 -20.28 -40.55
CA GLN A 427 -28.83 -19.59 -41.50
C GLN A 427 -28.08 -18.54 -42.32
N LYS A 428 -27.19 -17.75 -41.67
CA LYS A 428 -26.47 -16.65 -42.31
C LYS A 428 -25.25 -17.08 -43.12
N PHE A 429 -24.51 -18.08 -42.63
CA PHE A 429 -23.21 -18.48 -43.20
C PHE A 429 -23.19 -19.87 -43.83
N HIS A 430 -24.27 -20.65 -43.70
CA HIS A 430 -24.43 -22.00 -44.25
C HIS A 430 -23.33 -22.99 -43.79
N LYS A 431 -22.82 -22.81 -42.58
CA LYS A 431 -21.82 -23.66 -41.93
C LYS A 431 -21.91 -23.51 -40.41
N GLU A 432 -21.45 -24.53 -39.68
CA GLU A 432 -21.35 -24.48 -38.22
C GLU A 432 -20.33 -23.42 -37.76
N PRO A 433 -20.57 -22.76 -36.61
CA PRO A 433 -19.60 -21.85 -36.02
C PRO A 433 -18.35 -22.61 -35.56
N PHE A 434 -17.18 -21.99 -35.74
CA PHE A 434 -15.95 -22.51 -35.13
C PHE A 434 -16.00 -22.29 -33.62
N VAL A 435 -15.64 -23.32 -32.87
CA VAL A 435 -15.40 -23.27 -31.43
C VAL A 435 -14.15 -24.05 -31.06
N GLU A 436 -13.55 -23.69 -29.92
CA GLU A 436 -12.36 -24.33 -29.36
C GLU A 436 -12.62 -25.78 -28.90
N THR A 437 -11.54 -26.51 -28.57
CA THR A 437 -11.57 -27.94 -28.26
C THR A 437 -12.50 -28.25 -27.09
N ALA A 438 -12.42 -27.47 -26.01
CA ALA A 438 -13.26 -27.67 -24.83
C ALA A 438 -14.75 -27.35 -25.06
N PRO A 439 -15.14 -26.18 -25.61
CA PRO A 439 -16.53 -25.93 -26.00
C PRO A 439 -17.09 -26.97 -26.98
N GLN A 440 -16.32 -27.39 -28.00
CA GLN A 440 -16.75 -28.43 -28.94
C GLN A 440 -17.03 -29.74 -28.21
N PHE A 441 -16.11 -30.16 -27.33
CA PHE A 441 -16.29 -31.37 -26.53
C PHE A 441 -17.58 -31.31 -25.73
N PHE A 442 -17.82 -30.22 -25.00
CA PHE A 442 -19.03 -30.09 -24.20
C PHE A 442 -20.29 -30.04 -25.08
N TRP A 443 -20.29 -29.32 -26.20
CA TRP A 443 -21.45 -29.31 -27.11
C TRP A 443 -21.80 -30.71 -27.63
N GLU A 444 -20.82 -31.52 -28.02
CA GLU A 444 -21.06 -32.89 -28.46
C GLU A 444 -21.61 -33.80 -27.35
N GLN A 445 -21.06 -33.69 -26.13
CA GLN A 445 -21.57 -34.47 -25.00
C GLN A 445 -22.99 -34.02 -24.60
N CYS A 446 -23.24 -32.71 -24.58
CA CYS A 446 -24.46 -32.11 -24.08
C CYS A 446 -25.65 -32.20 -25.02
N LYS A 447 -25.41 -32.29 -26.34
CA LYS A 447 -26.45 -32.49 -27.35
C LYS A 447 -27.36 -33.69 -27.09
N SER A 448 -26.87 -34.70 -26.36
CA SER A 448 -27.61 -35.94 -26.05
C SER A 448 -28.50 -35.87 -24.80
N VAL A 449 -28.44 -34.76 -24.04
CA VAL A 449 -29.22 -34.56 -22.83
C VAL A 449 -30.60 -34.01 -23.22
N THR A 450 -31.66 -34.76 -22.91
CA THR A 450 -33.04 -34.36 -23.20
C THR A 450 -33.61 -33.53 -22.06
N GLU A 451 -34.65 -32.73 -22.35
CA GLU A 451 -35.38 -31.95 -21.33
C GLU A 451 -35.93 -32.84 -20.20
N GLU A 452 -36.35 -34.07 -20.52
CA GLU A 452 -36.79 -35.06 -19.53
C GLU A 452 -35.66 -35.46 -18.57
N LYS A 453 -34.46 -35.73 -19.09
CA LYS A 453 -33.28 -36.03 -18.26
C LYS A 453 -32.90 -34.82 -17.41
N HIS A 454 -32.89 -33.63 -18.00
CA HIS A 454 -32.60 -32.38 -17.31
C HIS A 454 -33.58 -32.12 -16.16
N SER A 455 -34.89 -32.31 -16.38
CA SER A 455 -35.92 -32.13 -15.37
C SER A 455 -35.75 -33.12 -14.21
N LYS A 456 -35.49 -34.40 -14.53
CA LYS A 456 -35.25 -35.44 -13.53
C LYS A 456 -33.97 -35.19 -12.72
N ASP A 457 -32.89 -34.78 -13.37
CA ASP A 457 -31.62 -34.50 -12.70
C ASP A 457 -31.72 -33.21 -11.86
N THR A 458 -32.47 -32.18 -12.31
CA THR A 458 -32.78 -30.99 -11.50
C THR A 458 -33.57 -31.35 -10.24
N GLU A 459 -34.56 -32.24 -10.33
CA GLU A 459 -35.28 -32.74 -9.16
C GLU A 459 -34.34 -33.45 -8.17
N ARG A 460 -33.37 -34.24 -8.66
CA ARG A 460 -32.35 -34.88 -7.83
C ARG A 460 -31.46 -33.85 -7.13
N LEU A 461 -31.08 -32.77 -7.81
CA LEU A 461 -30.33 -31.67 -7.20
C LEU A 461 -31.14 -31.00 -6.07
N GLU A 462 -32.43 -30.76 -6.27
CA GLU A 462 -33.32 -30.21 -5.24
C GLU A 462 -33.43 -31.13 -4.01
N ILE A 463 -33.55 -32.44 -4.24
CA ILE A 463 -33.60 -33.45 -3.17
C ILE A 463 -32.28 -33.45 -2.40
N PHE A 464 -31.15 -33.45 -3.10
CA PHE A 464 -29.83 -33.36 -2.46
C PHE A 464 -29.67 -32.06 -1.68
N ARG A 465 -30.07 -30.91 -2.23
CA ARG A 465 -29.99 -29.61 -1.56
C ARG A 465 -30.80 -29.60 -0.26
N LYS A 466 -32.06 -30.06 -0.30
CA LYS A 466 -32.92 -30.18 0.89
C LYS A 466 -32.32 -31.13 1.93
N TRP A 467 -31.82 -32.27 1.48
CA TRP A 467 -31.15 -33.23 2.34
C TRP A 467 -29.91 -32.62 3.01
N PHE A 468 -29.06 -31.94 2.25
CA PHE A 468 -27.83 -31.32 2.75
C PHE A 468 -28.13 -30.23 3.78
N HIS A 469 -29.15 -29.41 3.53
CA HIS A 469 -29.60 -28.37 4.45
C HIS A 469 -30.06 -28.94 5.80
N GLY A 470 -30.77 -30.08 5.80
CA GLY A 470 -31.28 -30.72 7.01
C GLY A 470 -30.22 -31.52 7.77
N ASN A 471 -29.32 -32.22 7.07
CA ASN A 471 -28.43 -33.22 7.68
C ASN A 471 -26.99 -32.73 7.89
N VAL A 472 -26.50 -31.80 7.05
CA VAL A 472 -25.13 -31.27 7.15
C VAL A 472 -25.14 -29.87 7.74
N MET A 473 -25.99 -28.99 7.20
CA MET A 473 -26.04 -27.58 7.63
C MET A 473 -26.95 -27.34 8.83
N ASN A 474 -27.81 -28.32 9.17
CA ASN A 474 -28.76 -28.30 10.27
C ASN A 474 -29.51 -26.96 10.41
N ILE A 475 -30.00 -26.44 9.29
CA ILE A 475 -30.70 -25.14 9.24
C ILE A 475 -32.10 -25.34 9.84
N SER A 476 -32.23 -25.29 11.17
CA SER A 476 -33.55 -25.17 11.80
C SER A 476 -34.09 -23.76 11.50
N THR A 477 -35.35 -23.67 11.11
CA THR A 477 -36.04 -22.51 10.51
C THR A 477 -36.14 -21.23 11.36
N THR A 478 -35.36 -21.03 12.42
CA THR A 478 -35.60 -19.97 13.42
C THR A 478 -34.42 -19.15 13.93
N SER A 479 -33.14 -19.40 13.58
CA SER A 479 -32.08 -18.42 13.91
C SER A 479 -30.97 -18.29 12.85
N ASN A 480 -30.92 -17.12 12.21
CA ASN A 480 -29.85 -16.68 11.30
C ASN A 480 -28.55 -16.27 12.03
N THR A 481 -28.21 -16.76 13.22
CA THR A 481 -26.98 -16.34 13.94
C THR A 481 -25.89 -17.41 13.98
N ASN A 482 -26.25 -18.69 13.82
CA ASN A 482 -25.34 -19.84 13.96
C ASN A 482 -25.28 -20.74 12.71
N THR A 483 -25.61 -20.21 11.53
CA THR A 483 -25.54 -20.98 10.27
C THR A 483 -24.12 -21.47 10.04
N PRO A 484 -23.88 -22.78 9.81
CA PRO A 484 -22.53 -23.30 9.59
C PRO A 484 -21.85 -22.69 8.36
N ILE A 485 -20.52 -22.69 8.38
CA ILE A 485 -19.67 -22.41 7.21
C ILE A 485 -18.85 -23.65 6.86
N LEU A 486 -18.57 -23.83 5.58
CA LEU A 486 -17.71 -24.91 5.09
C LEU A 486 -16.37 -24.33 4.65
N VAL A 487 -15.28 -24.95 5.09
CA VAL A 487 -13.92 -24.65 4.61
C VAL A 487 -13.54 -25.67 3.55
N LEU A 488 -13.20 -25.21 2.35
CA LEU A 488 -12.95 -26.02 1.17
C LEU A 488 -11.58 -25.68 0.55
N PRO A 489 -10.94 -26.64 -0.15
CA PRO A 489 -9.80 -26.34 -1.01
C PRO A 489 -10.20 -25.39 -2.15
N CYS A 490 -9.20 -24.71 -2.68
CA CYS A 490 -9.34 -23.65 -3.66
C CYS A 490 -8.26 -23.79 -4.72
N GLY A 491 -8.63 -24.34 -5.87
CA GLY A 491 -7.75 -24.50 -7.04
C GLY A 491 -6.66 -25.55 -6.86
N ASP A 492 -5.74 -25.59 -7.82
CA ASP A 492 -4.53 -26.41 -7.82
C ASP A 492 -3.34 -25.62 -7.26
N VAL A 493 -2.47 -26.26 -6.49
CA VAL A 493 -1.23 -25.66 -5.98
C VAL A 493 -0.08 -25.83 -6.98
N GLN A 494 -0.19 -26.77 -7.92
CA GLN A 494 0.81 -27.00 -8.94
C GLN A 494 0.81 -25.89 -9.99
N VAL A 495 2.01 -25.42 -10.34
CA VAL A 495 2.20 -24.41 -11.37
C VAL A 495 2.10 -25.09 -12.73
N LYS A 496 1.12 -24.67 -13.54
CA LYS A 496 0.98 -25.05 -14.95
C LYS A 496 1.37 -23.89 -15.82
N HIS A 497 2.33 -24.07 -16.72
CA HIS A 497 2.76 -23.01 -17.62
C HIS A 497 1.98 -23.02 -18.94
N ARG A 498 1.97 -21.87 -19.61
CA ARG A 498 1.27 -21.67 -20.89
C ARG A 498 1.85 -22.51 -22.04
N ASN A 499 3.13 -22.91 -21.96
CA ASN A 499 3.82 -23.72 -22.97
C ASN A 499 3.62 -25.23 -22.81
N GLU A 500 3.01 -25.68 -21.72
CA GLU A 500 2.64 -27.08 -21.54
C GLU A 500 1.42 -27.41 -22.43
N PRO A 501 1.16 -28.69 -22.77
CA PRO A 501 -0.10 -29.10 -23.38
C PRO A 501 -1.30 -28.79 -22.47
N LEU A 502 -2.48 -28.60 -23.06
CA LEU A 502 -3.73 -28.52 -22.30
C LEU A 502 -4.19 -29.91 -21.89
N ASP A 503 -4.70 -30.01 -20.67
CA ASP A 503 -5.37 -31.23 -20.23
C ASP A 503 -6.65 -31.43 -21.06
N PRO A 504 -6.95 -32.66 -21.52
CA PRO A 504 -8.16 -32.92 -22.29
C PRO A 504 -9.40 -32.61 -21.43
N PRO A 505 -10.46 -32.02 -22.01
CA PRO A 505 -11.68 -31.74 -21.27
C PRO A 505 -12.32 -33.05 -20.78
N THR A 506 -12.79 -33.05 -19.52
CA THR A 506 -13.38 -34.24 -18.89
C THR A 506 -14.80 -33.97 -18.40
N ILE A 507 -15.63 -35.02 -18.40
CA ILE A 507 -16.95 -35.01 -17.77
C ILE A 507 -16.76 -35.30 -16.28
N TYR A 508 -17.30 -34.43 -15.43
CA TYR A 508 -17.35 -34.66 -13.99
C TYR A 508 -18.56 -35.52 -13.60
N LYS A 509 -18.43 -36.27 -12.50
CA LYS A 509 -19.47 -37.16 -11.98
C LYS A 509 -19.64 -36.92 -10.48
N GLY A 510 -20.89 -36.95 -10.05
CA GLY A 510 -21.26 -36.81 -8.65
C GLY A 510 -21.09 -35.39 -8.15
N VAL A 511 -20.92 -35.27 -6.84
CA VAL A 511 -20.69 -33.99 -6.15
C VAL A 511 -19.29 -34.02 -5.54
N ASP A 512 -18.53 -32.96 -5.78
CA ASP A 512 -17.19 -32.71 -5.24
C ASP A 512 -17.07 -31.26 -4.74
N PHE A 513 -15.89 -30.86 -4.26
CA PHE A 513 -15.68 -29.51 -3.75
C PHE A 513 -15.88 -28.38 -4.78
N THR A 514 -15.75 -28.67 -6.09
CA THR A 514 -15.92 -27.68 -7.17
C THR A 514 -17.36 -27.52 -7.60
N THR A 515 -18.17 -28.57 -7.45
CA THR A 515 -19.58 -28.62 -7.85
C THR A 515 -20.55 -28.43 -6.69
N LEU A 516 -20.07 -28.53 -5.45
CA LEU A 516 -20.90 -28.36 -4.26
C LEU A 516 -21.57 -26.98 -4.19
N ALA A 517 -20.81 -25.91 -4.43
CA ALA A 517 -21.34 -24.54 -4.37
C ALA A 517 -22.49 -24.28 -5.35
N PRO A 518 -22.37 -24.58 -6.66
CA PRO A 518 -23.48 -24.41 -7.59
C PRO A 518 -24.66 -25.34 -7.30
N VAL A 519 -24.43 -26.56 -6.84
CA VAL A 519 -25.53 -27.48 -6.46
C VAL A 519 -26.31 -26.97 -5.25
N LEU A 520 -25.65 -26.29 -4.31
CA LEU A 520 -26.28 -25.77 -3.09
C LEU A 520 -26.81 -24.33 -3.23
N ASP A 521 -26.62 -23.68 -4.38
CA ASP A 521 -26.84 -22.23 -4.56
C ASP A 521 -26.09 -21.39 -3.51
N ALA A 522 -24.89 -21.82 -3.13
CA ALA A 522 -24.13 -21.24 -2.04
C ALA A 522 -23.19 -20.12 -2.49
N SER A 523 -23.01 -19.11 -1.64
CA SER A 523 -21.96 -18.11 -1.86
C SER A 523 -20.60 -18.67 -1.43
N VAL A 524 -19.55 -18.35 -2.18
CA VAL A 524 -18.18 -18.79 -1.87
C VAL A 524 -17.24 -17.60 -1.85
N LEU A 525 -16.61 -17.38 -0.70
CA LEU A 525 -15.51 -16.44 -0.54
C LEU A 525 -14.19 -17.19 -0.66
N SER A 526 -13.40 -16.87 -1.68
CA SER A 526 -12.09 -17.46 -1.91
C SER A 526 -10.99 -16.40 -1.77
N PHE A 527 -9.89 -16.75 -1.12
CA PHE A 527 -8.83 -15.78 -0.80
C PHE A 527 -7.45 -16.43 -0.71
N PRO A 528 -6.38 -15.67 -1.03
CA PRO A 528 -5.01 -16.11 -0.80
C PRO A 528 -4.72 -16.21 0.70
N PHE A 529 -4.16 -17.33 1.14
CA PHE A 529 -3.83 -17.56 2.55
C PHE A 529 -2.32 -17.60 2.79
N THR A 530 -1.58 -18.22 1.87
CA THR A 530 -0.11 -18.26 1.88
C THR A 530 0.42 -18.31 0.45
N GLN A 531 1.73 -18.44 0.27
CA GLN A 531 2.36 -18.72 -1.01
C GLN A 531 3.53 -19.67 -0.81
N VAL A 532 3.76 -20.55 -1.79
CA VAL A 532 4.87 -21.52 -1.77
C VAL A 532 5.88 -21.22 -2.85
N SER A 533 7.16 -21.39 -2.53
CA SER A 533 8.22 -21.22 -3.50
C SER A 533 8.31 -22.42 -4.43
N TYR A 534 8.51 -22.17 -5.72
CA TYR A 534 8.86 -23.20 -6.71
C TYR A 534 10.05 -22.72 -7.53
N LYS A 535 10.75 -23.64 -8.18
CA LYS A 535 11.78 -23.30 -9.15
C LYS A 535 11.12 -23.18 -10.52
N SER A 536 11.15 -22.00 -11.13
CA SER A 536 10.60 -21.83 -12.48
C SER A 536 11.55 -22.47 -13.50
N ASP A 537 11.00 -23.37 -14.31
CA ASP A 537 11.71 -23.99 -15.43
C ASP A 537 11.85 -23.03 -16.62
N ILE A 538 11.09 -21.91 -16.61
CA ILE A 538 11.14 -20.88 -17.65
C ILE A 538 12.21 -19.83 -17.34
N THR A 539 12.20 -19.25 -16.14
CA THR A 539 13.16 -18.19 -15.79
C THR A 539 14.42 -18.72 -15.13
N GLY A 540 14.40 -19.96 -14.65
CA GLY A 540 15.49 -20.53 -13.86
C GLY A 540 15.66 -19.85 -12.49
N THR A 541 14.72 -19.01 -12.05
CA THR A 541 14.74 -18.35 -10.74
C THR A 541 13.72 -18.97 -9.78
N THR A 542 13.86 -18.68 -8.49
CA THR A 542 12.87 -19.10 -7.50
C THR A 542 11.70 -18.14 -7.56
N GLU A 543 10.51 -18.69 -7.78
CA GLU A 543 9.25 -17.98 -7.91
C GLU A 543 8.26 -18.43 -6.83
N TYR A 544 7.10 -17.78 -6.74
CA TYR A 544 6.11 -18.07 -5.71
C TYR A 544 4.72 -18.23 -6.30
N GLN A 545 4.00 -19.26 -5.85
CA GLN A 545 2.63 -19.58 -6.23
C GLN A 545 1.71 -19.35 -5.02
N PRO A 546 0.61 -18.59 -5.14
CA PRO A 546 -0.37 -18.45 -4.08
C PRO A 546 -1.04 -19.80 -3.74
N VAL A 547 -1.32 -19.99 -2.46
CA VAL A 547 -2.18 -21.07 -1.95
C VAL A 547 -3.42 -20.41 -1.37
N CYS A 548 -4.56 -20.71 -1.97
CA CYS A 548 -5.83 -20.11 -1.64
C CYS A 548 -6.71 -21.07 -0.83
N ILE A 549 -7.69 -20.51 -0.12
CA ILE A 549 -8.71 -21.24 0.63
C ILE A 549 -10.08 -20.68 0.23
N SER A 550 -11.10 -21.53 0.24
CA SER A 550 -12.49 -21.15 -0.01
C SER A 550 -13.33 -21.38 1.24
N VAL A 551 -14.23 -20.44 1.53
CA VAL A 551 -15.25 -20.55 2.58
C VAL A 551 -16.62 -20.43 1.95
N LEU A 552 -17.40 -21.49 2.05
CA LEU A 552 -18.77 -21.58 1.55
C LEU A 552 -19.76 -21.22 2.66
N SER A 553 -20.77 -20.43 2.32
CA SER A 553 -21.85 -20.02 3.21
C SER A 553 -23.19 -20.03 2.49
N LEU A 554 -24.22 -20.55 3.16
CA LEU A 554 -25.63 -20.49 2.72
C LEU A 554 -26.36 -19.25 3.22
N ARG A 555 -25.67 -18.32 3.90
CA ARG A 555 -26.28 -17.08 4.39
C ARG A 555 -26.40 -16.06 3.27
N ASP A 556 -27.44 -15.24 3.35
CA ASP A 556 -27.55 -14.07 2.48
C ASP A 556 -26.64 -12.90 2.92
N ASP A 557 -26.18 -12.89 4.17
CA ASP A 557 -25.29 -11.84 4.72
C ASP A 557 -23.80 -12.17 4.48
N GLN A 558 -23.30 -11.73 3.33
CA GLN A 558 -21.90 -11.87 2.94
C GLN A 558 -20.97 -10.89 3.66
N THR A 559 -21.49 -9.77 4.16
CA THR A 559 -20.68 -8.79 4.90
C THR A 559 -20.14 -9.41 6.18
N SER A 560 -20.98 -10.14 6.93
CA SER A 560 -20.55 -10.87 8.12
C SER A 560 -19.53 -11.97 7.80
N LEU A 561 -19.65 -12.66 6.66
CA LEU A 561 -18.68 -13.66 6.22
C LEU A 561 -17.31 -13.02 5.92
N ILE A 562 -17.29 -11.93 5.16
CA ILE A 562 -16.07 -11.18 4.85
C ILE A 562 -15.40 -10.69 6.14
N GLN A 563 -16.17 -10.12 7.07
CA GLN A 563 -15.66 -9.65 8.36
C GLN A 563 -15.12 -10.79 9.24
N LEU A 564 -15.75 -11.96 9.24
CA LEU A 564 -15.26 -13.14 9.94
C LEU A 564 -13.91 -13.59 9.39
N VAL A 565 -13.81 -13.73 8.06
CA VAL A 565 -12.54 -14.09 7.41
C VAL A 565 -11.48 -13.03 7.67
N GLU A 566 -11.82 -11.74 7.62
CA GLU A 566 -10.88 -10.67 7.93
C GLU A 566 -10.34 -10.76 9.36
N LYS A 567 -11.22 -11.01 10.35
CA LYS A 567 -10.82 -11.23 11.74
C LYS A 567 -9.92 -12.47 11.88
N ALA A 568 -10.23 -13.55 11.18
CA ALA A 568 -9.42 -14.76 11.17
C ALA A 568 -8.03 -14.50 10.57
N LEU A 569 -7.94 -13.87 9.39
CA LEU A 569 -6.65 -13.53 8.78
C LEU A 569 -5.81 -12.63 9.69
N ARG A 570 -6.42 -11.61 10.31
CA ARG A 570 -5.73 -10.73 11.27
C ARG A 570 -5.20 -11.51 12.48
N LYS A 571 -6.00 -12.39 13.08
CA LYS A 571 -5.57 -13.26 14.19
C LYS A 571 -4.43 -14.19 13.75
N GLY A 572 -4.51 -14.69 12.53
CA GLY A 572 -3.48 -15.52 11.91
C GLY A 572 -2.22 -14.76 11.48
N HIS A 573 -2.18 -13.42 11.56
CA HIS A 573 -1.13 -12.58 10.99
C HIS A 573 -0.97 -12.74 9.46
N VAL A 574 -2.04 -13.12 8.76
CA VAL A 574 -2.11 -13.17 7.30
C VAL A 574 -2.52 -11.79 6.77
N PRO A 575 -1.81 -11.22 5.76
CA PRO A 575 -2.20 -9.95 5.17
C PRO A 575 -3.60 -10.01 4.56
N THR A 576 -4.44 -9.01 4.83
CA THR A 576 -5.82 -8.88 4.30
C THR A 576 -5.88 -8.17 2.95
N GLN A 577 -4.72 -7.92 2.34
CA GLN A 577 -4.52 -7.28 1.05
C GLN A 577 -3.35 -7.95 0.33
N VAL A 578 -3.43 -8.02 -0.99
CA VAL A 578 -2.37 -8.50 -1.87
C VAL A 578 -1.86 -7.37 -2.78
N ASP A 579 -0.60 -7.50 -3.18
CA ASP A 579 0.05 -6.55 -4.08
C ASP A 579 -0.24 -6.87 -5.55
N VAL A 580 0.04 -5.92 -6.45
CA VAL A 580 0.14 -6.19 -7.90
C VAL A 580 1.49 -6.81 -8.25
N GLY A 581 1.60 -7.38 -9.45
CA GLY A 581 2.86 -7.87 -9.99
C GLY A 581 3.22 -9.29 -9.54
N ARG A 582 4.53 -9.56 -9.51
CA ARG A 582 5.13 -10.89 -9.36
C ARG A 582 4.67 -11.68 -8.14
N MET A 583 4.44 -11.01 -7.01
CA MET A 583 4.25 -11.65 -5.71
C MET A 583 2.85 -11.41 -5.17
N THR A 584 2.23 -12.43 -4.58
CA THR A 584 0.96 -12.26 -3.85
C THR A 584 1.20 -11.55 -2.51
N PHE A 585 2.26 -11.95 -1.80
CA PHE A 585 2.73 -11.36 -0.55
C PHE A 585 4.24 -11.04 -0.62
N PRO A 586 4.74 -10.00 0.10
CA PRO A 586 6.16 -9.68 0.17
C PRO A 586 7.02 -10.79 0.81
N VAL A 587 8.21 -11.08 0.25
CA VAL A 587 9.12 -12.18 0.66
C VAL A 587 9.42 -12.22 2.17
N LYS A 588 9.67 -11.07 2.81
CA LYS A 588 9.97 -11.00 4.25
C LYS A 588 8.82 -11.54 5.13
N LYS A 589 7.58 -11.50 4.64
CA LYS A 589 6.40 -12.07 5.32
C LYS A 589 6.20 -13.55 4.99
N SER A 590 6.57 -13.97 3.78
CA SER A 590 6.46 -15.35 3.28
C SER A 590 7.35 -16.34 4.03
N ASP A 591 8.60 -15.96 4.37
CA ASP A 591 9.55 -16.83 5.09
C ASP A 591 9.11 -17.18 6.52
N HIS A 592 8.32 -16.33 7.17
CA HIS A 592 7.79 -16.58 8.52
C HIS A 592 6.65 -17.62 8.50
N PHE A 593 5.90 -17.70 7.40
CA PHE A 593 4.77 -18.63 7.23
C PHE A 593 5.21 -20.00 6.72
N VAL A 594 6.11 -20.05 5.73
CA VAL A 594 6.61 -21.31 5.14
C VAL A 594 7.38 -22.13 6.18
N LYS A 595 8.17 -21.48 7.06
CA LYS A 595 8.87 -22.16 8.16
C LYS A 595 7.93 -22.73 9.23
N HIS A 596 6.74 -22.16 9.41
CA HIS A 596 5.74 -22.66 10.36
C HIS A 596 4.83 -23.75 9.79
N LEU A 597 4.66 -23.82 8.46
CA LEU A 597 3.96 -24.92 7.79
C LEU A 597 4.78 -26.22 7.77
N GLN A 598 6.12 -26.13 7.84
CA GLN A 598 7.04 -27.27 7.84
C GLN A 598 7.40 -27.80 9.24
N ALA A 599 6.82 -27.25 10.31
CA ALA A 599 7.04 -27.77 11.67
C ALA A 599 6.14 -29.01 11.90
N PRO A 600 6.67 -30.18 12.27
CA PRO A 600 5.85 -31.36 12.48
C PRO A 600 4.90 -31.13 13.67
N LEU A 601 3.59 -31.19 13.39
CA LEU A 601 2.53 -31.34 14.39
C LEU A 601 2.78 -32.65 15.15
N LEU A 602 3.31 -32.55 16.37
CA LEU A 602 3.32 -33.66 17.32
C LEU A 602 1.87 -33.99 17.71
N VAL A 603 1.28 -34.93 16.99
CA VAL A 603 0.03 -35.59 17.36
C VAL A 603 0.29 -36.37 18.65
N GLN A 604 -0.26 -35.89 19.77
CA GLN A 604 -0.43 -36.72 20.96
C GLN A 604 -1.52 -37.75 20.66
N GLY A 605 -1.10 -38.97 20.30
CA GLY A 605 -2.00 -40.10 20.05
C GLY A 605 -1.29 -41.42 20.28
N SER A 606 -1.49 -41.98 21.47
CA SER A 606 -1.34 -43.37 21.90
C SER A 606 -0.69 -44.38 20.93
N THR A 607 0.45 -44.95 21.33
CA THR A 607 0.73 -46.38 21.08
C THR A 607 1.46 -47.00 22.26
N ASN A 608 0.83 -48.02 22.82
CA ASN A 608 1.44 -49.02 23.69
C ASN A 608 2.43 -49.87 22.89
N GLU A 609 3.47 -50.32 23.59
CA GLU A 609 4.33 -51.48 23.29
C GLU A 609 5.14 -51.48 21.97
N PHE A 610 6.48 -51.36 22.09
CA PHE A 610 7.39 -52.50 21.83
C PHE A 610 8.82 -52.19 22.36
N ARG A 611 9.52 -53.25 22.74
CA ARG A 611 10.70 -53.35 23.62
C ARG A 611 12.03 -53.41 22.84
N ARG A 612 13.12 -52.96 23.51
CA ARG A 612 14.56 -53.42 23.42
C ARG A 612 15.32 -53.01 22.13
N GLN A 613 16.60 -52.61 22.09
CA GLN A 613 17.84 -52.56 22.90
C GLN A 613 18.49 -51.17 22.62
N GLY A 614 19.23 -50.46 23.47
CA GLY A 614 20.36 -50.86 24.30
C GLY A 614 21.66 -50.24 23.76
N SER A 615 22.04 -49.04 24.20
CA SER A 615 23.44 -48.69 24.52
C SER A 615 23.54 -47.29 25.14
N SER A 616 24.23 -47.28 26.26
CA SER A 616 24.52 -46.20 27.20
C SER A 616 25.51 -45.17 26.66
N ILE A 617 25.39 -43.92 27.13
CA ILE A 617 26.42 -43.23 27.93
C ILE A 617 25.70 -42.19 28.83
N LYS A 618 25.97 -42.28 30.13
CA LYS A 618 25.54 -41.36 31.20
C LYS A 618 26.56 -40.23 31.36
N LEU A 619 26.10 -39.07 31.86
CA LEU A 619 26.65 -38.24 32.95
C LEU A 619 25.62 -37.09 33.14
N SER A 620 24.66 -37.18 34.07
CA SER A 620 24.68 -36.67 35.47
C SER A 620 24.98 -35.17 35.56
N THR A 621 24.27 -34.29 36.29
CA THR A 621 23.19 -34.35 37.31
C THR A 621 22.96 -32.90 37.76
N GLY A 622 21.76 -32.57 38.25
CA GLY A 622 21.49 -31.39 39.11
C GLY A 622 20.30 -30.56 38.63
N ASP A 623 19.05 -31.04 38.76
CA ASP A 623 18.18 -30.91 39.96
C ASP A 623 18.13 -29.50 40.57
N ARG A 624 16.99 -28.82 40.42
CA ARG A 624 16.02 -28.54 41.51
C ARG A 624 14.90 -27.58 41.05
N ASP A 625 13.72 -28.15 40.84
CA ASP A 625 12.43 -27.59 41.30
C ASP A 625 12.36 -27.71 42.84
N PRO A 626 11.47 -27.04 43.62
CA PRO A 626 10.02 -27.09 43.36
C PRO A 626 9.11 -25.96 43.96
N LEU A 627 7.79 -26.13 43.73
CA LEU A 627 6.62 -25.77 44.56
C LEU A 627 5.76 -24.54 44.18
N MET A 628 4.61 -24.85 43.58
CA MET A 628 3.29 -24.22 43.78
C MET A 628 2.73 -24.50 45.21
N PRO A 629 1.75 -23.75 45.77
CA PRO A 629 0.31 -23.90 45.42
C PRO A 629 -0.56 -22.61 45.70
N PRO A 630 -1.91 -22.62 45.87
CA PRO A 630 -2.89 -22.29 44.80
C PRO A 630 -3.99 -21.26 45.21
N LEU A 631 -4.93 -21.02 44.26
CA LEU A 631 -6.33 -20.51 44.41
C LEU A 631 -6.60 -19.00 44.52
N GLY A 632 -7.56 -18.54 43.70
CA GLY A 632 -8.29 -17.29 43.91
C GLY A 632 -9.11 -16.85 42.69
N GLY A 633 -10.30 -17.44 42.50
CA GLY A 633 -11.24 -17.00 41.48
C GLY A 633 -11.82 -15.62 41.78
N GLY A 634 -11.98 -14.81 40.74
CA GLY A 634 -12.65 -13.51 40.78
C GLY A 634 -12.89 -13.00 39.38
N GLY A 635 -14.13 -13.08 38.91
CA GLY A 635 -14.52 -12.58 37.59
C GLY A 635 -14.32 -11.08 37.46
N LEU A 636 -13.80 -10.64 36.32
CA LEU A 636 -13.77 -9.23 35.96
C LEU A 636 -14.61 -8.98 34.71
N LYS A 637 -15.63 -8.17 34.92
CA LYS A 637 -16.50 -7.55 33.92
C LYS A 637 -15.64 -6.76 32.93
N ALA A 638 -15.92 -6.91 31.65
CA ALA A 638 -15.35 -6.06 30.61
C ALA A 638 -15.81 -4.60 30.81
N HIS A 639 -14.88 -3.75 31.24
CA HIS A 639 -14.98 -2.30 31.12
C HIS A 639 -14.22 -1.90 29.85
N THR A 640 -14.91 -1.35 28.86
CA THR A 640 -14.31 -0.61 27.75
C THR A 640 -13.62 0.64 28.32
N GLN A 641 -12.31 0.61 28.46
CA GLN A 641 -11.49 1.78 28.79
C GLN A 641 -11.09 2.52 27.50
N SER A 642 -11.38 3.82 27.47
CA SER A 642 -10.82 4.79 26.53
C SER A 642 -9.30 4.89 26.76
N LEU A 643 -8.48 4.86 25.71
CA LEU A 643 -7.02 5.01 25.78
C LEU A 643 -6.65 6.49 25.58
N THR A 644 -5.76 7.03 26.42
CA THR A 644 -5.44 8.47 26.44
C THR A 644 -3.97 8.73 26.08
N VAL A 645 -3.71 9.70 25.18
CA VAL A 645 -2.39 10.05 24.64
C VAL A 645 -2.08 11.52 24.92
N LEU A 646 -0.93 11.81 25.53
CA LEU A 646 -0.45 13.18 25.76
C LEU A 646 0.34 13.69 24.54
N TRP A 647 -0.07 14.84 23.99
CA TRP A 647 0.37 15.41 22.71
C TRP A 647 0.90 16.83 22.85
N HIS A 648 2.04 17.13 22.24
CA HIS A 648 2.69 18.44 22.36
C HIS A 648 2.71 19.24 21.05
N PHE A 649 2.19 20.48 21.10
CA PHE A 649 2.38 21.50 20.05
C PHE A 649 2.88 22.79 20.68
N GLY A 650 3.90 23.42 20.08
CA GLY A 650 4.38 24.74 20.47
C GLY A 650 4.53 25.68 19.29
N GLN A 651 3.73 26.74 19.28
CA GLN A 651 4.16 28.02 18.73
C GLN A 651 4.99 28.73 19.81
N SER A 652 6.17 29.23 19.45
CA SER A 652 6.98 30.06 20.34
C SER A 652 7.20 31.43 19.72
N LEU A 653 6.50 32.44 20.23
CA LEU A 653 6.96 33.83 20.24
C LEU A 653 6.41 34.53 21.50
N SER A 654 7.29 34.93 22.41
CA SER A 654 7.36 36.32 22.93
C SER A 654 8.29 36.44 24.16
N HIS A 655 9.25 37.35 24.06
CA HIS A 655 9.69 38.16 25.20
C HIS A 655 10.20 39.51 24.70
N LEU A 656 9.39 40.56 24.89
CA LEU A 656 9.75 41.83 25.50
C LEU A 656 8.61 42.84 25.31
N ALA A 657 7.98 43.23 26.42
CA ALA A 657 7.04 44.34 26.49
C ALA A 657 7.58 45.40 27.46
N SER A 658 7.56 46.68 27.06
CA SER A 658 7.44 47.82 27.97
C SER A 658 7.09 49.14 27.25
N GLN A 659 5.78 49.48 27.26
CA GLN A 659 5.12 50.81 27.44
C GLN A 659 5.47 52.05 26.54
N PRO A 660 4.73 53.20 26.60
CA PRO A 660 3.39 53.40 26.03
C PRO A 660 3.19 54.73 25.21
N ALA A 661 2.11 54.76 24.42
CA ALA A 661 1.25 55.88 23.99
C ALA A 661 1.83 57.25 23.50
N ALA A 662 1.48 57.64 22.25
CA ALA A 662 1.08 59.00 21.86
C ALA A 662 0.48 59.04 20.43
N THR A 663 -0.26 60.11 20.14
CA THR A 663 -1.33 60.32 19.15
C THR A 663 -0.92 60.96 17.81
N SER A 664 -1.86 60.88 16.84
CA SER A 664 -2.26 61.85 15.78
C SER A 664 -1.50 62.02 14.44
N SER A 665 -2.26 61.77 13.35
CA SER A 665 -2.45 62.52 12.07
C SER A 665 -1.28 63.08 11.24
N ASP A 666 -1.15 62.68 9.95
CA ASP A 666 -1.45 63.49 8.74
C ASP A 666 -0.83 62.99 7.40
N GLN A 667 -1.69 63.00 6.37
CA GLN A 667 -1.60 63.27 4.91
C GLN A 667 -0.30 63.35 4.04
N ILE A 668 -0.40 62.73 2.82
CA ILE A 668 -0.12 63.23 1.43
C ILE A 668 1.25 63.03 0.68
N SER A 669 1.15 62.32 -0.46
CA SER A 669 1.72 62.41 -1.86
C SER A 669 3.22 62.40 -2.30
N ASN A 670 3.46 61.58 -3.35
CA ASN A 670 4.23 61.73 -4.62
C ASN A 670 5.78 61.92 -4.71
N GLY A 671 6.43 61.08 -5.54
CA GLY A 671 7.40 61.50 -6.58
C GLY A 671 8.85 60.94 -6.62
N GLY A 672 9.15 60.05 -7.59
CA GLY A 672 10.30 60.06 -8.53
C GLY A 672 11.81 60.13 -8.13
N THR A 673 12.55 59.09 -8.59
CA THR A 673 13.94 59.06 -9.18
C THR A 673 15.25 59.13 -8.34
N SER A 674 15.99 58.00 -8.36
CA SER A 674 17.45 57.74 -8.59
C SER A 674 18.55 58.70 -8.06
N LYS A 675 19.37 58.22 -7.09
CA LYS A 675 20.84 57.91 -7.21
C LYS A 675 21.47 57.56 -5.84
N TYR A 676 22.45 56.66 -5.89
CA TYR A 676 23.29 56.14 -4.80
C TYR A 676 23.96 57.19 -3.91
N THR A 677 23.97 56.95 -2.59
CA THR A 677 25.15 57.12 -1.70
C THR A 677 25.01 56.25 -0.45
N SER A 678 26.12 55.65 -0.05
CA SER A 678 26.32 54.80 1.13
C SER A 678 26.42 55.62 2.42
N THR A 679 25.70 55.23 3.48
CA THR A 679 26.23 54.84 4.82
C THR A 679 25.12 54.86 5.88
N GLY A 680 25.02 53.74 6.62
CA GLY A 680 24.68 53.79 8.05
C GLY A 680 23.24 53.53 8.49
N PHE A 681 23.09 52.44 9.26
CA PHE A 681 22.10 52.15 10.30
C PHE A 681 20.80 51.42 9.94
N TYR A 682 20.79 50.17 10.44
CA TYR A 682 19.69 49.25 10.70
C TYR A 682 18.35 49.92 11.06
N ALA A 683 17.32 49.64 10.27
CA ALA A 683 15.94 49.57 10.73
C ALA A 683 15.25 48.42 9.98
N ALA A 684 15.07 47.29 10.66
CA ALA A 684 14.34 46.14 10.16
C ALA A 684 12.84 46.45 10.19
N SER A 685 12.23 46.57 9.01
CA SER A 685 10.78 46.48 8.84
C SER A 685 10.39 45.00 8.89
N TYR A 686 9.73 44.59 9.98
CA TYR A 686 9.14 43.26 10.13
C TYR A 686 7.98 43.10 9.14
N ILE A 687 8.21 42.38 8.03
CA ILE A 687 7.16 41.73 7.27
C ILE A 687 6.95 40.37 7.93
N SER A 688 5.76 40.12 8.49
CA SER A 688 5.40 38.81 9.01
C SER A 688 5.19 37.85 7.84
N CYS A 689 6.26 37.18 7.42
CA CYS A 689 6.14 35.94 6.67
C CYS A 689 5.64 34.87 7.64
N SER A 690 4.37 34.50 7.52
CA SER A 690 3.90 33.20 7.98
C SER A 690 4.77 32.12 7.29
N PRO A 691 5.32 31.13 8.02
CA PRO A 691 6.06 30.04 7.38
C PRO A 691 5.12 29.20 6.49
N PRO A 692 5.63 28.61 5.39
CA PRO A 692 4.85 27.73 4.52
C PRO A 692 4.30 26.55 5.33
N VAL A 693 3.01 26.29 5.21
CA VAL A 693 2.32 25.16 5.83
C VAL A 693 2.73 23.90 5.04
N PRO A 694 3.34 22.87 5.64
CA PRO A 694 3.78 21.70 4.89
C PRO A 694 2.58 20.87 4.40
N VAL A 695 2.58 20.53 3.10
CA VAL A 695 1.62 19.61 2.49
C VAL A 695 1.90 18.16 2.93
N PHE A 696 0.92 17.58 3.62
CA PHE A 696 0.96 16.22 4.18
C PHE A 696 0.54 15.16 3.14
N PRO A 697 1.17 13.96 3.09
CA PRO A 697 0.70 12.84 2.25
C PRO A 697 -0.56 12.16 2.81
N ILE A 698 -1.39 11.55 1.94
CA ILE A 698 -2.69 10.93 2.32
C ILE A 698 -2.60 9.83 3.38
N TRP A 699 -1.51 9.07 3.43
CA TRP A 699 -1.31 8.04 4.46
C TRP A 699 -1.11 8.63 5.85
N LEU A 700 -0.43 9.79 5.95
CA LEU A 700 -0.24 10.49 7.22
C LEU A 700 -1.57 11.07 7.72
N ILE A 701 -2.44 11.53 6.82
CA ILE A 701 -3.82 11.98 7.16
C ILE A 701 -4.67 10.81 7.67
N SER A 702 -4.53 9.62 7.08
CA SER A 702 -5.27 8.42 7.49
C SER A 702 -4.81 7.88 8.85
N LEU A 703 -3.49 7.90 9.11
CA LEU A 703 -2.90 7.51 10.38
C LEU A 703 -3.23 8.51 11.50
N THR A 704 -3.17 9.80 11.16
CA THR A 704 -3.58 10.89 12.04
C THR A 704 -5.05 10.74 12.42
N LYS A 705 -5.94 10.51 11.43
CA LYS A 705 -7.37 10.21 11.68
C LYS A 705 -7.56 8.94 12.52
N ALA A 706 -6.77 7.90 12.30
CA ALA A 706 -6.85 6.67 13.10
C ALA A 706 -6.49 6.91 14.56
N ILE A 707 -5.45 7.70 14.85
CA ILE A 707 -5.09 8.07 16.23
C ILE A 707 -6.18 8.95 16.85
N TYR A 708 -6.68 9.99 16.16
CA TYR A 708 -7.79 10.80 16.68
C TYR A 708 -9.09 10.02 16.89
N ALA A 709 -9.30 8.92 16.15
CA ALA A 709 -10.48 8.08 16.29
C ALA A 709 -10.34 7.01 17.38
N THR A 710 -9.12 6.64 17.78
CA THR A 710 -8.86 5.54 18.72
C THR A 710 -8.29 5.99 20.07
N CYS A 711 -7.79 7.22 20.15
CA CYS A 711 -7.14 7.77 21.33
C CYS A 711 -7.74 9.13 21.71
N GLU A 712 -7.96 9.34 23.00
CA GLU A 712 -8.21 10.68 23.53
C GLU A 712 -6.89 11.47 23.56
N ILE A 713 -6.83 12.60 22.86
CA ILE A 713 -5.60 13.39 22.75
C ILE A 713 -5.61 14.56 23.73
N VAL A 714 -4.74 14.50 24.74
CA VAL A 714 -4.54 15.59 25.70
C VAL A 714 -3.44 16.50 25.19
N ARG A 715 -3.73 17.80 25.01
CA ARG A 715 -2.75 18.79 24.55
C ARG A 715 -2.47 19.86 25.62
N PRO A 716 -1.37 19.74 26.39
CA PRO A 716 -0.98 20.77 27.35
C PRO A 716 -0.70 22.11 26.65
N SER A 717 -1.12 23.22 27.27
CA SER A 717 -0.84 24.56 26.76
C SER A 717 0.68 24.86 26.72
N ALA A 718 1.11 25.91 26.03
CA ALA A 718 2.53 26.30 26.04
C ALA A 718 3.06 26.66 27.43
N GLU A 719 2.19 27.17 28.31
CA GLU A 719 2.51 27.47 29.71
C GLU A 719 2.62 26.19 30.53
N GLU A 720 1.70 25.24 30.33
CA GLU A 720 1.72 23.95 31.02
C GLU A 720 2.91 23.06 30.61
N ARG A 721 3.49 23.30 29.42
CA ARG A 721 4.70 22.62 28.96
C ARG A 721 6.00 23.17 29.55
N GLN A 722 5.96 24.28 30.29
CA GLN A 722 7.13 24.74 31.04
C GLN A 722 7.41 23.79 32.19
N ARG A 723 8.68 23.35 32.35
CA ARG A 723 9.06 22.33 33.35
C ARG A 723 8.41 22.49 34.73
N PRO A 724 8.38 23.69 35.38
CA PRO A 724 7.79 23.82 36.71
C PRO A 724 6.27 23.55 36.72
N GLU A 725 5.54 24.06 35.73
CA GLU A 725 4.09 23.85 35.61
C GLU A 725 3.77 22.43 35.16
N PHE A 726 4.60 21.81 34.32
CA PHE A 726 4.45 20.41 33.91
C PHE A 726 4.62 19.45 35.09
N ILE A 727 5.65 19.67 35.92
CA ILE A 727 5.87 18.92 37.17
C ILE A 727 4.67 19.07 38.10
N LYS A 728 4.16 20.29 38.25
CA LYS A 728 2.97 20.56 39.06
C LYS A 728 1.73 19.84 38.52
N ALA A 729 1.50 19.89 37.20
CA ALA A 729 0.38 19.23 36.55
C ALA A 729 0.42 17.70 36.70
N LEU A 730 1.60 17.08 36.63
CA LEU A 730 1.77 15.64 36.89
C LEU A 730 1.49 15.29 38.36
N LYS A 731 1.98 16.10 39.32
CA LYS A 731 1.70 15.90 40.76
C LYS A 731 0.22 16.05 41.08
N ASP A 732 -0.43 17.03 40.47
CA ASP A 732 -1.86 17.30 40.61
C ASP A 732 -2.72 16.29 39.82
N LYS A 733 -2.11 15.37 39.06
CA LYS A 733 -2.77 14.44 38.14
C LYS A 733 -3.77 15.11 37.19
N ARG A 734 -3.42 16.31 36.71
CA ARG A 734 -4.32 17.18 35.93
C ARG A 734 -4.85 16.53 34.65
N TRP A 735 -4.05 15.68 34.03
CA TRP A 735 -4.39 14.97 32.80
C TRP A 735 -4.90 13.54 33.03
N GLY A 736 -5.13 13.16 34.29
CA GLY A 736 -5.48 11.79 34.65
C GLY A 736 -4.37 10.78 34.33
N ASP A 737 -4.75 9.52 34.20
CA ASP A 737 -3.88 8.47 33.70
C ASP A 737 -3.85 8.52 32.17
N PHE A 738 -2.67 8.33 31.58
CA PHE A 738 -2.49 8.27 30.12
C PHE A 738 -1.54 7.13 29.74
N ASP A 739 -1.76 6.55 28.57
CA ASP A 739 -1.09 5.32 28.13
C ASP A 739 0.14 5.59 27.26
N ALA A 740 0.20 6.76 26.62
CA ALA A 740 1.30 7.11 25.74
C ALA A 740 1.69 8.59 25.78
N ILE A 741 2.97 8.85 25.50
CA ILE A 741 3.54 10.19 25.30
C ILE A 741 3.98 10.30 23.84
N PHE A 742 3.55 11.36 23.17
CA PHE A 742 3.91 11.64 21.79
C PHE A 742 4.64 12.98 21.64
N ARG A 743 5.87 12.91 21.11
CA ARG A 743 6.65 14.09 20.68
C ARG A 743 6.79 14.08 19.15
N PRO A 744 5.94 14.82 18.41
CA PRO A 744 5.91 14.79 16.94
C PRO A 744 7.10 15.46 16.27
N PHE A 745 7.78 16.37 16.96
CA PHE A 745 8.86 17.18 16.38
C PHE A 745 10.06 17.26 17.30
N TRP A 746 11.24 17.36 16.69
CA TRP A 746 12.49 17.52 17.43
C TRP A 746 12.59 18.91 18.09
N SER A 747 11.94 19.93 17.54
CA SER A 747 11.89 21.29 18.11
C SER A 747 10.85 21.48 19.23
N THR A 748 9.91 20.54 19.40
CA THR A 748 8.92 20.58 20.48
C THR A 748 9.38 19.74 21.67
N GLY A 749 8.94 20.06 22.89
CA GLY A 749 9.23 19.26 24.08
C GLY A 749 10.54 19.60 24.79
N GLY A 750 11.31 20.57 24.27
CA GLY A 750 12.48 21.12 24.95
C GLY A 750 12.14 22.00 26.17
N GLU A 751 10.90 22.51 26.24
CA GLU A 751 10.42 23.38 27.32
C GLU A 751 10.36 22.69 28.70
N MET A 752 10.29 21.35 28.70
CA MET A 752 10.32 20.52 29.91
C MET A 752 11.76 20.21 30.36
N GLY A 753 12.78 20.56 29.57
CA GLY A 753 14.17 20.20 29.85
C GLY A 753 14.44 18.69 29.69
N LYS A 754 15.45 18.18 30.40
CA LYS A 754 15.81 16.76 30.36
C LYS A 754 14.73 15.90 31.01
N TRP A 755 14.39 14.79 30.38
CA TRP A 755 13.51 13.77 30.95
C TRP A 755 14.36 12.85 31.83
N ASP A 756 14.54 13.28 33.07
CA ASP A 756 15.35 12.64 34.10
C ASP A 756 14.47 12.06 35.22
N ALA A 757 15.09 11.58 36.30
CA ALA A 757 14.38 10.99 37.43
C ALA A 757 13.37 11.94 38.11
N GLU A 758 13.55 13.26 38.02
CA GLU A 758 12.58 14.22 38.59
C GLU A 758 11.26 14.15 37.82
N LEU A 759 11.31 14.05 36.49
CA LEU A 759 10.14 14.04 35.63
C LEU A 759 9.56 12.62 35.46
N ILE A 760 10.42 11.65 35.16
CA ILE A 760 10.03 10.28 34.84
C ILE A 760 9.34 9.60 36.04
N ASN A 761 9.77 9.90 37.27
CA ASN A 761 9.15 9.31 38.46
C ASN A 761 7.73 9.81 38.74
N LEU A 762 7.32 10.93 38.13
CA LEU A 762 5.99 11.50 38.25
C LEU A 762 5.00 10.98 37.19
N LEU A 763 5.47 10.18 36.23
CA LEU A 763 4.61 9.60 35.21
C LEU A 763 3.65 8.55 35.82
N PRO A 764 2.39 8.51 35.37
CA PRO A 764 1.45 7.49 35.82
C PRO A 764 1.91 6.09 35.40
N GLU A 765 1.54 5.06 36.17
CA GLU A 765 1.92 3.67 35.89
C GLU A 765 1.29 3.13 34.60
N SER A 766 0.26 3.82 34.08
CA SER A 766 -0.40 3.48 32.82
C SER A 766 0.46 3.71 31.58
N VAL A 767 1.56 4.48 31.66
CA VAL A 767 2.37 4.84 30.48
C VAL A 767 3.14 3.64 29.94
N LYS A 768 2.68 3.12 28.80
CA LYS A 768 3.28 1.97 28.10
C LYS A 768 4.31 2.39 27.07
N VAL A 769 4.14 3.55 26.43
CA VAL A 769 5.00 3.97 25.31
C VAL A 769 5.28 5.48 25.32
N PHE A 770 6.53 5.83 25.05
CA PHE A 770 6.97 7.18 24.74
C PHE A 770 7.62 7.18 23.35
N ALA A 771 6.90 7.70 22.36
CA ALA A 771 7.40 7.84 21.01
C ALA A 771 7.84 9.29 20.73
N SER A 772 9.09 9.43 20.27
CA SER A 772 9.70 10.73 19.97
C SER A 772 10.26 10.81 18.56
N ALA A 773 10.03 11.97 17.94
CA ALA A 773 10.76 12.44 16.78
C ALA A 773 12.27 12.57 17.08
N GLY A 774 13.06 12.44 16.02
CA GLY A 774 14.53 12.49 16.10
C GLY A 774 15.20 11.13 16.27
N ALA A 775 16.48 11.08 15.91
CA ALA A 775 17.33 9.90 16.11
C ALA A 775 17.95 9.86 17.51
N GLY A 776 18.43 11.01 18.01
CA GLY A 776 19.09 11.10 19.31
C GLY A 776 18.11 11.26 20.46
N PHE A 777 18.45 10.65 21.59
CA PHE A 777 17.64 10.60 22.80
C PHE A 777 18.45 10.97 24.05
N ASP A 778 19.57 11.70 23.88
CA ASP A 778 20.51 12.10 24.95
C ASP A 778 19.86 12.97 26.05
N TRP A 779 18.68 13.51 25.77
CA TRP A 779 17.87 14.34 26.66
C TRP A 779 16.88 13.53 27.51
N ALA A 780 16.70 12.23 27.25
CA ALA A 780 15.78 11.34 27.95
C ALA A 780 16.50 10.13 28.55
N ASP A 781 16.25 9.85 29.84
CA ASP A 781 16.75 8.65 30.51
C ASP A 781 15.91 7.43 30.09
N THR A 782 16.25 6.87 28.93
CA THR A 782 15.54 5.73 28.34
C THR A 782 15.69 4.45 29.16
N LYS A 783 16.77 4.35 29.96
CA LYS A 783 16.96 3.25 30.90
C LYS A 783 15.94 3.33 32.02
N LEU A 784 15.81 4.48 32.68
CA LEU A 784 14.82 4.67 33.75
C LEU A 784 13.39 4.50 33.25
N LEU A 785 13.07 4.95 32.03
CA LEU A 785 11.78 4.69 31.40
C LEU A 785 11.51 3.18 31.24
N GLY A 786 12.50 2.42 30.76
CA GLY A 786 12.40 0.97 30.61
C GLY A 786 12.20 0.26 31.96
N GLU A 787 12.96 0.66 32.98
CA GLU A 787 12.85 0.08 34.34
C GLU A 787 11.48 0.32 35.01
N ARG A 788 10.71 1.29 34.50
CA ARG A 788 9.33 1.60 34.90
C ARG A 788 8.26 0.99 33.98
N GLY A 789 8.65 0.18 32.99
CA GLY A 789 7.72 -0.47 32.07
C GLY A 789 7.34 0.36 30.84
N THR A 790 7.98 1.50 30.60
CA THR A 790 7.70 2.37 29.45
C THR A 790 8.67 2.08 28.29
N ILE A 791 8.13 1.67 27.15
CA ILE A 791 8.89 1.49 25.91
C ILE A 791 9.19 2.86 25.30
N TYR A 792 10.46 3.18 25.08
CA TYR A 792 10.87 4.39 24.38
C TYR A 792 11.20 4.08 22.92
N CYS A 793 10.51 4.77 22.01
CA CYS A 793 10.73 4.67 20.57
C CYS A 793 11.27 5.99 20.02
N ASN A 794 12.40 5.93 19.31
CA ASN A 794 12.87 7.06 18.53
C ASN A 794 12.39 6.94 17.06
N SER A 795 12.59 7.99 16.27
CA SER A 795 12.24 7.98 14.85
C SER A 795 13.45 8.14 13.94
N GLY A 796 14.62 7.70 14.39
CA GLY A 796 15.89 7.93 13.69
C GLY A 796 15.99 7.32 12.29
N LEU A 797 15.19 6.29 11.99
CA LEU A 797 15.09 5.73 10.64
C LEU A 797 14.59 6.74 9.60
N ALA A 798 13.68 7.65 9.98
CA ALA A 798 13.10 8.62 9.07
C ALA A 798 14.11 9.68 8.58
N ALA A 799 15.14 9.98 9.39
CA ALA A 799 16.16 10.97 9.06
C ALA A 799 17.39 10.38 8.35
N ALA A 800 17.49 9.06 8.26
CA ALA A 800 18.74 8.39 7.88
C ALA A 800 19.19 8.76 6.45
N GLU A 801 18.23 8.91 5.54
CA GLU A 801 18.46 9.31 4.16
C GLU A 801 18.90 10.76 4.04
N ALA A 802 18.13 11.71 4.60
CA ALA A 802 18.44 13.14 4.57
C ALA A 802 19.83 13.43 5.15
N VAL A 803 20.16 12.83 6.31
CA VAL A 803 21.46 13.02 6.94
C VAL A 803 22.59 12.43 6.10
N ALA A 804 22.37 11.30 5.42
CA ALA A 804 23.35 10.70 4.53
C ALA A 804 23.62 11.56 3.29
N ASP A 805 22.58 12.14 2.68
CA ASP A 805 22.71 13.07 1.56
C ASP A 805 23.48 14.33 1.96
N PHE A 806 23.14 14.89 3.12
CA PHE A 806 23.83 16.05 3.67
C PHE A 806 25.30 15.75 3.99
N ALA A 807 25.59 14.57 4.55
CA ALA A 807 26.95 14.13 4.78
C ALA A 807 27.74 14.02 3.47
N MET A 808 27.13 13.50 2.39
CA MET A 808 27.76 13.47 1.07
C MET A 808 28.07 14.89 0.54
N ALA A 809 27.17 15.86 0.76
CA ALA A 809 27.45 17.26 0.43
C ALA A 809 28.64 17.81 1.23
N GLY A 810 28.73 17.49 2.54
CA GLY A 810 29.88 17.81 3.39
C GLY A 810 31.18 17.18 2.90
N ILE A 811 31.15 15.90 2.52
CA ILE A 811 32.30 15.20 1.93
C ILE A 811 32.74 15.91 0.66
N ILE A 812 31.84 16.14 -0.30
CA ILE A 812 32.15 16.84 -1.57
C ILE A 812 32.74 18.22 -1.29
N SER A 813 32.14 18.96 -0.36
CA SER A 813 32.61 20.28 0.07
C SER A 813 34.07 20.27 0.51
N THR A 814 34.45 19.30 1.34
CA THR A 814 35.84 19.17 1.84
C THR A 814 36.85 18.74 0.76
N PHE A 815 36.41 18.02 -0.27
CA PHE A 815 37.24 17.60 -1.41
C PHE A 815 37.39 18.69 -2.46
N ARG A 816 36.41 19.58 -2.60
CA ARG A 816 36.31 20.59 -3.67
C ARG A 816 36.45 22.02 -3.18
N VAL A 817 36.78 22.22 -1.90
CA VAL A 817 36.98 23.53 -1.26
C VAL A 817 35.80 24.50 -1.54
N LEU A 818 34.59 23.95 -1.52
CA LEU A 818 33.38 24.70 -1.91
C LEU A 818 33.16 26.00 -1.12
N PRO A 819 33.45 26.08 0.20
CA PRO A 819 33.27 27.34 0.92
C PRO A 819 34.13 28.47 0.34
N TRP A 820 35.37 28.18 -0.07
CA TRP A 820 36.23 29.17 -0.74
C TRP A 820 35.66 29.57 -2.11
N CYS A 821 35.26 28.58 -2.93
CA CYS A 821 34.70 28.82 -4.26
C CYS A 821 33.41 29.66 -4.20
N ILE A 822 32.49 29.30 -3.30
CA ILE A 822 31.22 30.01 -3.09
C ILE A 822 31.49 31.42 -2.57
N SER A 823 32.36 31.59 -1.56
CA SER A 823 32.68 32.91 -1.03
C SER A 823 33.32 33.82 -2.07
N SER A 824 34.19 33.27 -2.93
CA SER A 824 34.84 34.04 -4.00
C SER A 824 33.81 34.48 -5.04
N ALA A 825 32.90 33.59 -5.44
CA ALA A 825 31.84 33.92 -6.38
C ALA A 825 30.84 34.96 -5.82
N LEU A 826 30.44 34.83 -4.56
CA LEU A 826 29.49 35.75 -3.91
C LEU A 826 30.10 37.12 -3.57
N SER A 827 31.43 37.23 -3.55
CA SER A 827 32.09 38.52 -3.28
C SER A 827 31.84 39.57 -4.37
N GLY A 828 31.53 39.13 -5.60
CA GLY A 828 31.43 40.00 -6.77
C GLY A 828 32.78 40.59 -7.23
N ASP A 829 33.90 40.16 -6.63
CA ASP A 829 35.25 40.59 -6.99
C ASP A 829 35.85 39.69 -8.08
N GLU A 830 36.13 40.29 -9.24
CA GLU A 830 36.69 39.61 -10.41
C GLU A 830 38.10 39.03 -10.15
N GLU A 831 38.90 39.69 -9.31
CA GLU A 831 40.24 39.21 -8.96
C GLU A 831 40.16 38.01 -8.01
N ALA A 832 39.27 38.06 -7.01
CA ALA A 832 38.99 36.94 -6.14
C ALA A 832 38.46 35.73 -6.92
N PHE A 833 37.54 35.94 -7.87
CA PHE A 833 37.03 34.88 -8.75
C PHE A 833 38.15 34.24 -9.58
N SER A 834 38.97 35.07 -10.25
CA SER A 834 40.06 34.60 -11.11
C SER A 834 41.14 33.85 -10.33
N THR A 835 41.48 34.35 -9.13
CA THR A 835 42.43 33.72 -8.21
C THR A 835 41.92 32.36 -7.73
N ASN A 836 40.67 32.29 -7.28
CA ASN A 836 40.05 31.04 -6.87
C ASN A 836 40.01 30.03 -8.03
N HIS A 837 39.54 30.44 -9.21
CA HIS A 837 39.45 29.54 -10.36
C HIS A 837 40.81 28.94 -10.74
N ARG A 838 41.89 29.73 -10.66
CA ARG A 838 43.25 29.24 -10.91
C ARG A 838 43.74 28.32 -9.80
N ASP A 839 43.62 28.74 -8.54
CA ASP A 839 44.38 28.15 -7.43
C ASP A 839 43.59 27.05 -6.67
N ALA A 840 42.25 27.03 -6.74
CA ALA A 840 41.42 25.98 -6.15
C ALA A 840 41.64 24.60 -6.80
N THR A 841 42.09 24.57 -8.06
CA THR A 841 42.45 23.33 -8.77
C THR A 841 43.63 22.60 -8.14
N VAL A 842 44.52 23.33 -7.43
CA VAL A 842 45.70 22.78 -6.76
C VAL A 842 45.32 22.06 -5.45
N GLN A 843 44.24 22.49 -4.80
CA GLN A 843 43.76 21.92 -3.53
C GLN A 843 42.65 20.89 -3.72
N SER A 844 41.88 21.01 -4.81
CA SER A 844 40.75 20.12 -5.11
C SER A 844 41.18 18.69 -5.45
N ARG A 845 40.37 17.72 -5.04
CA ARG A 845 40.57 16.29 -5.35
C ARG A 845 39.25 15.62 -5.74
N ASN A 846 39.31 14.61 -6.59
CA ASN A 846 38.17 13.75 -6.90
C ASN A 846 37.91 12.77 -5.76
N LEU A 847 36.64 12.42 -5.51
CA LEU A 847 36.27 11.45 -4.49
C LEU A 847 36.65 10.02 -4.88
N ARG A 848 36.63 9.69 -6.18
CA ARG A 848 36.91 8.34 -6.68
C ARG A 848 38.28 7.85 -6.21
N ASN A 849 38.32 6.60 -5.74
CA ASN A 849 39.49 5.91 -5.19
C ASN A 849 40.07 6.52 -3.90
N GLN A 850 39.40 7.49 -3.29
CA GLN A 850 39.77 8.00 -1.96
C GLN A 850 39.18 7.10 -0.87
N ALA A 851 39.89 6.94 0.24
CA ALA A 851 39.42 6.16 1.38
C ALA A 851 38.49 7.01 2.27
N LEU A 852 37.25 6.55 2.47
CA LEU A 852 36.26 7.15 3.36
C LEU A 852 36.16 6.33 4.65
N GLY A 853 36.40 6.95 5.79
CA GLY A 853 36.25 6.33 7.11
C GLY A 853 34.95 6.73 7.78
N LEU A 854 34.18 5.77 8.27
CA LEU A 854 32.93 5.97 8.99
C LEU A 854 33.10 5.56 10.45
N ILE A 855 32.94 6.50 11.39
CA ILE A 855 32.91 6.22 12.83
C ILE A 855 31.45 6.05 13.23
N GLY A 856 31.05 4.79 13.42
CA GLY A 856 29.67 4.34 13.52
C GLY A 856 29.17 3.76 12.20
N PHE A 857 28.68 2.51 12.21
CA PHE A 857 28.17 1.83 11.01
C PHE A 857 26.71 1.39 11.18
N GLY A 858 25.92 2.27 11.78
CA GLY A 858 24.45 2.16 11.86
C GLY A 858 23.75 2.58 10.56
N ASN A 859 22.46 2.89 10.64
CA ASN A 859 21.63 3.18 9.47
C ASN A 859 22.18 4.35 8.61
N ILE A 860 22.58 5.46 9.23
CA ILE A 860 23.16 6.61 8.53
C ILE A 860 24.50 6.23 7.88
N GLY A 861 25.40 5.59 8.63
CA GLY A 861 26.71 5.17 8.13
C GLY A 861 26.61 4.23 6.92
N GLN A 862 25.68 3.28 6.94
CA GLN A 862 25.43 2.37 5.83
C GLN A 862 24.88 3.07 4.59
N GLN A 863 24.00 4.06 4.77
CA GLN A 863 23.47 4.87 3.65
C GLN A 863 24.54 5.77 3.02
N ILE A 864 25.44 6.35 3.83
CA ILE A 864 26.61 7.09 3.36
C ILE A 864 27.54 6.15 2.58
N ALA A 865 27.84 4.97 3.13
CA ALA A 865 28.67 3.96 2.49
C ALA A 865 28.14 3.55 1.11
N ALA A 866 26.83 3.31 0.99
CA ALA A 866 26.19 2.95 -0.27
C ALA A 866 26.39 4.03 -1.34
N ARG A 867 26.12 5.30 -1.00
CA ARG A 867 26.28 6.45 -1.90
C ARG A 867 27.74 6.69 -2.28
N ALA A 868 28.63 6.71 -1.30
CA ALA A 868 30.05 6.93 -1.51
C ALA A 868 30.69 5.83 -2.37
N ARG A 869 30.34 4.57 -2.10
CA ARG A 869 30.89 3.41 -2.83
C ARG A 869 30.34 3.31 -4.24
N HIS A 870 29.02 3.26 -4.39
CA HIS A 870 28.39 2.96 -5.66
C HIS A 870 28.25 4.20 -6.56
N GLY A 871 28.02 5.38 -5.97
CA GLY A 871 27.90 6.63 -6.71
C GLY A 871 29.25 7.28 -7.02
N PHE A 872 30.16 7.35 -6.04
CA PHE A 872 31.40 8.11 -6.17
C PHE A 872 32.67 7.25 -6.29
N GLY A 873 32.56 5.92 -6.16
CA GLY A 873 33.69 5.01 -6.28
C GLY A 873 34.75 5.17 -5.19
N MET A 874 34.34 5.59 -3.98
CA MET A 874 35.23 5.65 -2.81
C MET A 874 35.53 4.24 -2.28
N ASP A 875 36.64 4.11 -1.55
CA ASP A 875 36.96 2.91 -0.77
C ASP A 875 36.43 3.09 0.66
N VAL A 876 35.45 2.28 1.07
CA VAL A 876 34.72 2.51 2.32
C VAL A 876 35.33 1.69 3.45
N HIS A 877 35.66 2.38 4.54
CA HIS A 877 36.17 1.82 5.78
C HIS A 877 35.25 2.21 6.94
N TYR A 878 35.14 1.38 7.97
CA TYR A 878 34.36 1.71 9.15
C TYR A 878 34.95 1.16 10.45
N TYR A 879 34.64 1.85 11.54
CA TYR A 879 34.84 1.41 12.92
C TYR A 879 33.51 1.48 13.66
N ASP A 880 33.16 0.41 14.37
CA ASP A 880 31.97 0.33 15.23
C ASP A 880 32.31 -0.57 16.43
N ILE A 881 31.60 -0.40 17.55
CA ILE A 881 31.86 -1.15 18.81
C ILE A 881 31.68 -2.66 18.57
N LEU A 882 30.75 -3.02 17.69
CA LEU A 882 30.53 -4.39 17.25
C LEU A 882 30.64 -4.46 15.72
N PRO A 883 31.40 -5.42 15.18
CA PRO A 883 31.46 -5.63 13.74
C PRO A 883 30.06 -5.96 13.22
N LYS A 884 29.71 -5.43 12.04
CA LYS A 884 28.43 -5.76 11.41
C LYS A 884 28.50 -7.12 10.74
N PRO A 885 27.38 -7.86 10.68
CA PRO A 885 27.35 -9.15 10.01
C PRO A 885 27.70 -9.01 8.51
N SER A 886 28.27 -10.07 7.94
CA SER A 886 28.70 -10.09 6.53
C SER A 886 27.58 -9.71 5.55
N SER A 887 26.33 -10.03 5.88
CA SER A 887 25.15 -9.65 5.11
C SER A 887 24.97 -8.14 4.92
N VAL A 888 25.48 -7.33 5.84
CA VAL A 888 25.45 -5.85 5.76
C VAL A 888 26.72 -5.32 5.08
N VAL A 889 27.87 -5.92 5.36
CA VAL A 889 29.18 -5.39 4.97
C VAL A 889 29.54 -5.76 3.52
N ALA A 890 29.25 -6.99 3.09
CA ALA A 890 29.66 -7.51 1.78
C ALA A 890 29.07 -6.73 0.59
N PRO A 891 27.77 -6.34 0.59
CA PRO A 891 27.20 -5.55 -0.51
C PRO A 891 27.87 -4.18 -0.66
N LEU A 892 28.21 -3.55 0.46
CA LEU A 892 28.85 -2.23 0.51
C LEU A 892 30.36 -2.29 0.25
N ARG A 893 30.94 -3.49 0.22
CA ARG A 893 32.40 -3.74 0.16
C ARG A 893 33.16 -2.88 1.18
N ALA A 894 32.59 -2.76 2.38
CA ALA A 894 33.14 -1.94 3.45
C ALA A 894 34.20 -2.72 4.24
N THR A 895 35.32 -2.09 4.56
CA THR A 895 36.41 -2.69 5.33
C THR A 895 36.27 -2.33 6.81
N HIS A 896 36.13 -3.33 7.68
CA HIS A 896 36.09 -3.12 9.13
C HIS A 896 37.48 -2.87 9.71
N HIS A 897 37.59 -1.92 10.62
CA HIS A 897 38.77 -1.66 11.43
C HIS A 897 38.48 -2.04 12.88
N GLU A 898 39.40 -2.80 13.52
CA GLU A 898 39.23 -3.23 14.92
C GLU A 898 39.44 -2.10 15.94
N THR A 899 40.10 -1.01 15.52
CA THR A 899 40.51 0.09 16.38
C THR A 899 40.25 1.42 15.66
N LEU A 900 39.88 2.47 16.39
CA LEU A 900 39.69 3.80 15.83
C LEU A 900 40.97 4.31 15.15
N GLU A 901 42.13 4.05 15.74
CA GLU A 901 43.44 4.50 15.28
C GLU A 901 43.78 3.97 13.88
N SER A 902 43.49 2.69 13.62
CA SER A 902 43.74 2.08 12.30
C SER A 902 42.82 2.64 11.21
N LEU A 903 41.59 3.09 11.56
CA LEU A 903 40.70 3.79 10.63
C LEU A 903 41.26 5.19 10.31
N LEU A 904 41.58 5.97 11.34
CA LEU A 904 42.06 7.36 11.22
C LEU A 904 43.36 7.47 10.40
N ALA A 905 44.27 6.52 10.58
CA ALA A 905 45.53 6.48 9.85
C ALA A 905 45.37 6.13 8.35
N LYS A 906 44.26 5.49 7.97
CA LYS A 906 44.04 4.96 6.60
C LYS A 906 43.26 5.92 5.71
N CYS A 907 42.29 6.63 6.25
CA CYS A 907 41.27 7.33 5.47
C CYS A 907 41.68 8.75 5.02
N ASP A 908 41.23 9.14 3.84
CA ASP A 908 41.43 10.48 3.25
C ASP A 908 40.34 11.48 3.70
N CYS A 909 39.19 10.95 4.12
CA CYS A 909 38.11 11.69 4.76
C CYS A 909 37.47 10.80 5.84
N VAL A 910 37.19 11.36 7.01
CA VAL A 910 36.51 10.65 8.10
C VAL A 910 35.21 11.36 8.43
N VAL A 911 34.12 10.59 8.53
CA VAL A 911 32.79 11.07 8.90
C VAL A 911 32.42 10.48 10.26
N LEU A 912 32.01 11.34 11.18
CA LEU A 912 31.49 10.96 12.49
C LEU A 912 29.96 10.83 12.44
N CYS A 913 29.44 9.61 12.65
CA CYS A 913 28.01 9.27 12.54
C CYS A 913 27.55 8.27 13.62
N THR A 914 28.11 8.40 14.83
CA THR A 914 27.81 7.57 16.01
C THR A 914 26.97 8.33 17.04
N PRO A 915 26.16 7.66 17.90
CA PRO A 915 25.49 8.31 19.02
C PRO A 915 26.46 9.01 19.96
N ALA A 916 25.98 10.01 20.72
CA ALA A 916 26.75 10.57 21.82
C ALA A 916 26.96 9.54 22.93
N GLY A 917 28.12 9.58 23.55
CA GLY A 917 28.47 8.79 24.73
C GLY A 917 29.27 9.62 25.72
N ASP A 918 29.84 8.97 26.73
CA ASP A 918 30.66 9.64 27.73
C ASP A 918 32.02 10.06 27.13
N GLY A 919 32.18 11.36 26.87
CA GLY A 919 33.45 11.97 26.46
C GLY A 919 33.59 12.37 24.98
N THR A 920 34.74 12.96 24.64
CA THR A 920 35.09 13.40 23.28
C THR A 920 35.88 12.32 22.54
N LEU A 921 35.37 11.87 21.38
CA LEU A 921 36.04 10.88 20.52
C LEU A 921 37.15 11.52 19.67
N ILE A 922 36.90 12.71 19.15
CA ILE A 922 37.85 13.48 18.35
C ILE A 922 38.43 14.57 19.23
N ASN A 923 39.69 14.44 19.62
CA ASN A 923 40.34 15.30 20.61
C ASN A 923 41.84 15.46 20.32
N ALA A 924 42.56 16.18 21.18
CA ALA A 924 43.99 16.45 21.02
C ALA A 924 44.87 15.18 20.93
N THR A 925 44.39 14.01 21.40
CA THR A 925 45.11 12.73 21.32
C THR A 925 44.79 11.94 20.05
N THR A 926 43.56 12.04 19.53
CA THR A 926 43.12 11.28 18.34
C THR A 926 43.34 12.05 17.03
N LEU A 927 43.28 13.38 17.03
CA LEU A 927 43.54 14.22 15.86
C LEU A 927 44.93 13.98 15.22
N PRO A 928 46.03 13.80 15.98
CA PRO A 928 47.34 13.48 15.39
C PRO A 928 47.40 12.13 14.66
N LEU A 929 46.43 11.24 14.88
CA LEU A 929 46.38 9.91 14.24
C LEU A 929 45.75 9.96 12.85
N PHE A 930 45.11 11.06 12.49
CA PHE A 930 44.58 11.25 11.14
C PHE A 930 45.74 11.29 10.14
N LYS A 931 45.50 10.71 8.95
CA LYS A 931 46.41 10.88 7.82
C LYS A 931 46.60 12.37 7.54
N ARG A 932 47.85 12.84 7.53
CA ARG A 932 48.13 14.27 7.35
C ARG A 932 47.53 14.81 6.05
N GLY A 933 46.77 15.91 6.15
CA GLY A 933 46.02 16.51 5.05
C GLY A 933 44.68 15.83 4.75
N SER A 934 44.20 14.94 5.62
CA SER A 934 42.86 14.35 5.49
C SER A 934 41.75 15.36 5.81
N ARG A 935 40.51 14.92 5.61
CA ARG A 935 39.30 15.73 5.81
C ARG A 935 38.45 15.16 6.93
N PHE A 936 37.64 16.01 7.55
CA PHE A 936 36.75 15.59 8.63
C PHE A 936 35.33 16.13 8.45
N VAL A 937 34.32 15.29 8.68
CA VAL A 937 32.91 15.65 8.62
C VAL A 937 32.22 15.23 9.91
N ASN A 938 31.52 16.14 10.58
CA ASN A 938 30.71 15.83 11.75
C ASN A 938 29.23 16.13 11.50
N ILE A 939 28.42 15.07 11.49
CA ILE A 939 26.96 15.10 11.40
C ILE A 939 26.29 14.36 12.58
N ALA A 940 27.08 13.97 13.58
CA ALA A 940 26.62 13.23 14.75
C ALA A 940 26.20 14.17 15.87
N ARG A 941 27.14 14.53 16.75
CA ARG A 941 26.97 15.46 17.86
C ARG A 941 28.25 16.28 18.03
N GLY A 942 28.11 17.57 18.34
CA GLY A 942 29.27 18.43 18.59
C GLY A 942 30.04 18.04 19.86
N SER A 943 29.36 17.51 20.88
CA SER A 943 29.97 17.05 22.13
C SER A 943 30.99 15.92 21.97
N LEU A 944 31.00 15.23 20.83
CA LEU A 944 31.97 14.19 20.51
C LEU A 944 33.33 14.75 20.04
N VAL A 945 33.43 16.07 19.85
CA VAL A 945 34.61 16.72 19.27
C VAL A 945 35.09 17.84 20.19
N ASP A 946 36.38 17.84 20.51
CA ASP A 946 37.07 18.99 21.07
C ASP A 946 37.33 20.01 19.94
N GLU A 947 36.49 21.04 19.87
CA GLU A 947 36.53 22.05 18.80
C GLU A 947 37.81 22.91 18.85
N GLU A 948 38.40 23.12 20.03
CA GLU A 948 39.68 23.86 20.14
C GLU A 948 40.81 23.03 19.53
N ALA A 949 40.88 21.75 19.86
CA ALA A 949 41.83 20.83 19.26
C ALA A 949 41.62 20.68 17.74
N LEU A 950 40.37 20.64 17.28
CA LEU A 950 40.03 20.60 15.85
C LEU A 950 40.53 21.85 15.11
N VAL A 951 40.35 23.04 15.69
CA VAL A 951 40.87 24.30 15.12
C VAL A 951 42.40 24.27 15.02
N ALA A 952 43.10 23.76 16.05
CA ALA A 952 44.55 23.61 16.02
C ALA A 952 45.00 22.66 14.89
N ALA A 953 44.35 21.50 14.75
CA ALA A 953 44.64 20.52 13.70
C ALA A 953 44.35 21.03 12.27
N LEU A 954 43.36 21.92 12.12
CA LEU A 954 43.12 22.60 10.85
C LEU A 954 44.21 23.65 10.59
N ARG A 955 44.58 24.46 11.57
CA ARG A 955 45.61 25.51 11.41
C ARG A 955 46.99 24.93 11.09
N ASP A 956 47.38 23.82 11.72
CA ASP A 956 48.67 23.18 11.47
C ASP A 956 48.69 22.27 10.22
N GLY A 957 47.56 22.07 9.55
CA GLY A 957 47.42 21.27 8.33
C GLY A 957 47.35 19.76 8.54
N THR A 958 47.16 19.29 9.78
CA THR A 958 46.85 17.88 10.06
C THR A 958 45.56 17.50 9.35
N LEU A 959 44.55 18.37 9.44
CA LEU A 959 43.36 18.33 8.59
C LEU A 959 43.41 19.46 7.56
N SER A 960 43.09 19.15 6.30
CA SER A 960 43.07 20.17 5.25
C SER A 960 41.81 21.03 5.34
N ASN A 961 40.65 20.37 5.45
CA ASN A 961 39.31 20.97 5.45
C ASN A 961 38.37 20.17 6.36
N ALA A 962 37.31 20.83 6.84
CA ALA A 962 36.25 20.17 7.59
C ALA A 962 34.83 20.61 7.16
N ALA A 963 33.83 19.78 7.44
CA ALA A 963 32.42 20.14 7.34
C ALA A 963 31.71 19.80 8.65
N ILE A 964 31.12 20.80 9.31
CA ILE A 964 30.57 20.70 10.67
C ILE A 964 29.12 21.16 10.64
N ASP A 965 28.19 20.21 10.81
CA ASP A 965 26.76 20.52 10.97
C ASP A 965 26.38 20.71 12.44
N VAL A 966 27.10 20.05 13.34
CA VAL A 966 26.82 20.02 14.78
C VAL A 966 27.99 20.58 15.60
N HIS A 967 27.72 21.38 16.63
CA HIS A 967 28.70 22.18 17.38
C HIS A 967 28.69 21.84 18.87
N ALA A 968 29.85 21.91 19.55
CA ALA A 968 29.99 21.46 20.92
C ALA A 968 29.14 22.26 21.92
N ASN A 969 28.92 23.55 21.63
CA ASN A 969 28.15 24.47 22.47
C ASN A 969 26.94 25.07 21.73
N GLU A 970 26.24 24.27 20.92
CA GLU A 970 25.05 24.71 20.18
C GLU A 970 24.06 25.52 21.05
N PRO A 971 23.53 26.65 20.55
CA PRO A 971 23.66 27.19 19.19
C PRO A 971 24.93 28.05 18.96
N LYS A 972 25.86 28.12 19.91
CA LYS A 972 27.11 28.89 19.77
C LYS A 972 28.17 28.09 19.00
N ILE A 973 28.71 28.70 17.96
CA ILE A 973 29.78 28.13 17.14
C ILE A 973 31.14 28.61 17.67
N HIS A 974 32.14 27.74 17.67
CA HIS A 974 33.51 28.09 18.05
C HIS A 974 34.09 29.24 17.19
N PRO A 975 34.65 30.31 17.79
CA PRO A 975 35.20 31.44 17.04
C PRO A 975 36.26 31.04 16.00
N GLY A 976 37.16 30.12 16.36
CA GLY A 976 38.20 29.64 15.44
C GLY A 976 37.64 28.89 14.23
N LEU A 977 36.53 28.16 14.37
CA LEU A 977 35.86 27.50 13.24
C LEU A 977 35.21 28.54 12.32
N MET A 978 34.59 29.58 12.87
CA MET A 978 34.04 30.69 12.08
C MET A 978 35.14 31.44 11.29
N GLU A 979 36.31 31.65 11.88
CA GLU A 979 37.46 32.24 11.17
C GLU A 979 37.92 31.36 10.01
N LEU A 980 38.10 30.06 10.23
CA LEU A 980 38.51 29.12 9.19
C LEU A 980 37.43 28.95 8.09
N ALA A 981 36.16 29.08 8.44
CA ALA A 981 35.06 29.09 7.46
C ALA A 981 35.10 30.32 6.56
N LYS A 982 35.37 31.52 7.12
CA LYS A 982 35.60 32.75 6.34
C LYS A 982 36.82 32.64 5.43
N GLN A 983 37.81 31.84 5.81
CA GLN A 983 38.97 31.51 4.98
C GLN A 983 38.67 30.41 3.94
N GLY A 984 37.44 29.90 3.88
CA GLY A 984 37.01 28.89 2.91
C GLY A 984 37.45 27.45 3.22
N ARG A 985 37.98 27.19 4.41
CA ARG A 985 38.53 25.88 4.82
C ARG A 985 37.53 24.99 5.55
N VAL A 986 36.46 25.58 6.08
CA VAL A 986 35.44 24.86 6.86
C VAL A 986 34.05 25.19 6.32
N LEU A 987 33.25 24.16 6.05
CA LEU A 987 31.81 24.30 5.84
C LEU A 987 31.12 24.24 7.21
N LEU A 988 30.35 25.28 7.55
CA LEU A 988 29.55 25.33 8.78
C LEU A 988 28.08 25.39 8.43
N THR A 989 27.27 24.54 9.08
CA THR A 989 25.81 24.54 8.94
C THR A 989 25.14 24.48 10.31
N CYS A 990 23.84 24.73 10.36
CA CYS A 990 23.10 25.00 11.60
C CYS A 990 22.32 23.77 12.10
N HIS A 991 22.95 22.60 12.16
CA HIS A 991 22.35 21.33 12.58
C HIS A 991 21.10 20.96 11.76
N ASN A 992 21.21 21.07 10.44
CA ASN A 992 20.08 20.92 9.52
C ASN A 992 20.17 19.64 8.67
N ALA A 993 21.15 18.75 8.89
CA ALA A 993 21.31 17.54 8.08
C ALA A 993 20.06 16.65 8.03
N GLY A 994 19.30 16.54 9.13
CA GLY A 994 18.02 15.82 9.17
C GLY A 994 16.79 16.70 8.95
N GLY A 995 16.96 17.98 8.67
CA GLY A 995 15.88 18.97 8.66
C GLY A 995 15.12 19.05 7.34
N THR A 996 14.58 17.94 6.82
CA THR A 996 13.81 17.91 5.56
C THR A 996 12.33 17.67 5.78
N VAL A 997 11.48 18.15 4.87
CA VAL A 997 10.03 17.91 4.92
C VAL A 997 9.72 16.41 5.01
N ASP A 998 10.43 15.57 4.26
CA ASP A 998 10.26 14.11 4.27
C ASP A 998 10.65 13.48 5.62
N THR A 999 11.72 13.98 6.25
CA THR A 999 12.12 13.53 7.59
C THR A 999 11.06 13.89 8.63
N HIS A 1000 10.45 15.08 8.53
CA HIS A 1000 9.37 15.49 9.44
C HIS A 1000 8.14 14.59 9.28
N LYS A 1001 7.73 14.32 8.03
CA LYS A 1001 6.65 13.36 7.72
C LYS A 1001 6.94 11.99 8.32
N GLY A 1002 8.16 11.47 8.13
CA GLY A 1002 8.56 10.18 8.67
C GLY A 1002 8.66 10.13 10.19
N PHE A 1003 9.04 11.23 10.87
CA PHE A 1003 9.05 11.32 12.33
C PHE A 1003 7.65 11.20 12.92
N GLU A 1004 6.70 11.94 12.37
CA GLU A 1004 5.29 11.86 12.77
C GLU A 1004 4.76 10.46 12.51
N GLU A 1005 4.93 9.93 11.30
CA GLU A 1005 4.41 8.63 10.91
C GLU A 1005 4.94 7.50 11.81
N LEU A 1006 6.26 7.43 11.97
CA LEU A 1006 6.91 6.34 12.70
C LEU A 1006 6.58 6.39 14.19
N SER A 1007 6.51 7.58 14.77
CA SER A 1007 6.10 7.74 16.17
C SER A 1007 4.65 7.31 16.39
N MET A 1008 3.74 7.73 15.49
CA MET A 1008 2.33 7.34 15.52
C MET A 1008 2.16 5.83 15.37
N ARG A 1009 2.88 5.20 14.44
CA ARG A 1009 2.85 3.74 14.26
C ARG A 1009 3.39 3.00 15.49
N ASN A 1010 4.44 3.50 16.14
CA ASN A 1010 4.95 2.91 17.39
C ASN A 1010 3.92 2.96 18.51
N ILE A 1011 3.25 4.12 18.69
CA ILE A 1011 2.20 4.27 19.70
C ILE A 1011 1.07 3.27 19.44
N MET A 1012 0.56 3.23 18.20
CA MET A 1012 -0.52 2.31 17.83
C MET A 1012 -0.13 0.85 18.00
N ALA A 1013 1.10 0.47 17.65
CA ALA A 1013 1.59 -0.89 17.80
C ALA A 1013 1.64 -1.30 19.28
N VAL A 1014 2.26 -0.49 20.15
CA VAL A 1014 2.37 -0.82 21.58
C VAL A 1014 1.01 -0.81 22.27
N LEU A 1015 0.17 0.19 22.00
CA LEU A 1015 -1.15 0.28 22.64
C LEU A 1015 -2.13 -0.82 22.21
N SER A 1016 -1.96 -1.39 21.01
CA SER A 1016 -2.73 -2.55 20.55
C SER A 1016 -2.16 -3.90 21.01
N GLY A 1017 -1.09 -3.91 21.82
CA GLY A 1017 -0.43 -5.11 22.32
C GLY A 1017 0.56 -5.77 21.36
N GLY A 1018 0.91 -5.08 20.27
CA GLY A 1018 1.95 -5.50 19.33
C GLY A 1018 3.36 -5.05 19.73
N GLU A 1019 4.35 -5.47 18.95
CA GLU A 1019 5.76 -5.07 19.15
C GLU A 1019 6.01 -3.63 18.69
N ALA A 1020 6.87 -2.91 19.42
CA ALA A 1020 7.36 -1.61 19.01
C ALA A 1020 8.26 -1.73 17.75
N ILE A 1021 8.16 -0.76 16.84
CA ILE A 1021 8.87 -0.77 15.55
C ILE A 1021 10.32 -0.29 15.71
N THR A 1022 10.53 0.79 16.47
CA THR A 1022 11.86 1.39 16.70
C THR A 1022 12.17 1.61 18.18
N PRO A 1023 12.08 0.57 19.02
CA PRO A 1023 12.40 0.71 20.43
C PRO A 1023 13.92 0.81 20.64
N VAL A 1024 14.34 1.58 21.65
CA VAL A 1024 15.77 1.77 21.99
C VAL A 1024 16.14 1.30 23.40
N ASN A 1025 15.15 0.87 24.19
CA ASN A 1025 15.33 0.54 25.61
C ASN A 1025 14.74 -0.81 26.01
N LEU A 1026 14.47 -1.73 25.07
CA LEU A 1026 13.84 -3.03 25.38
C LEU A 1026 14.63 -3.84 26.41
N GLN A 1027 15.96 -3.73 26.40
CA GLN A 1027 16.85 -4.42 27.34
C GLN A 1027 16.67 -4.00 28.80
N PHE A 1028 15.93 -2.91 29.06
CA PHE A 1028 15.67 -2.39 30.41
C PHE A 1028 14.21 -2.60 30.87
N LEU A 1029 13.32 -3.13 30.02
CA LEU A 1029 11.94 -3.49 30.39
C LEU A 1029 11.94 -4.60 31.45
N LYS A 1030 11.13 -4.42 32.49
CA LYS A 1030 10.92 -5.40 33.57
C LYS A 1030 9.70 -6.28 33.34
#